data_AF-A0A945AGJ7-F1
#
_entry.id   AF-A0A945AGJ7-F1
#
_cell.length_a   1.000
_cell.length_b   1.000
_cell.length_c   1.000
_cell.angle_alpha   90.00
_cell.angle_beta   90.00
_cell.angle_gamma   90.00
#
_symmetry.space_group_name_H-M   'P 1'
#
loop_
_entity.id
_entity.type
_entity.pdbx_description
1 polymer ?
#
loop_
_entity_poly.entity_id
_entity_poly.type
_entity_poly.pdbx_seq_one_letter_code
_entity_poly.pdbx_strand_id
1 'polypeptide(L)'
;MLFGSLFKGDQGITIGKRRKRKLTARDVIDRLNGFDFTAANCTLIRDHLGNDKIEDYGQVDVFRLRDEEVFALENTFCITTPTGMKLKTDIGGDLGAIVSAVETAPGALTDDPFDEFEDEGEGEGGEQEEDEAADHSESSRPEGNVDEAQEEPPLDETDEEDEEDEEDEELTPISAGAADAAETQEEMLGLGQVIRLRFFFRRVPYELDCQIVDRFNPNRIKGDIDLTPRFGVGYRVKPLTDVRNRDKRRYIRYTHRMGFGHLRVRNEIQFHVFAHRTDIEIPERGALKPVITYDDFKKIPFGSPTVEELKGAEKLEDVVEFFMRCMVNIPTERCYVYISKGYFDAVRRKSSLVGLGPYATVGAQQTTILPKIFVKKPMKGKTVLEKMLAEKGKGPRDTHKMRIVEDIQDRYSLLTRELKVWQARRRQKKVENFDNDMCQVSFASSYGTTPQDIYPMRVFNLNCELIDVGLENLTLKPLFFEDARARDVSEREFIRQEDGFPVDLLNFSVGGAEFRGAEEEAQHKAFLNYLGGEGFEDLSFEEQVDALRKHAVLLYFYPVLTFTRSQIQDYEPYLPGRIPVIARVARFRTALNADTQQPQIVSLGLEFIYNPVQDAYSRDLNVYDQWEQITPYTENTQFIEIHKSLQLLFGFDRALNEDLREDQTKEKKTGSENDESNTSSNGSETS
;
A
#
# COMPACT_ATOMS: atom_id res chain seq x y z
N MET A 1 -6.02 5.91 55.00
CA MET A 1 -5.81 7.38 54.98
C MET A 1 -4.33 7.65 54.81
N LEU A 2 -4.00 8.68 54.02
CA LEU A 2 -2.69 9.31 53.84
C LEU A 2 -1.60 8.45 53.17
N PHE A 3 -1.29 8.75 51.90
CA PHE A 3 0.06 9.14 51.45
C PHE A 3 -0.01 9.60 49.98
N GLY A 4 -0.42 10.86 49.79
CA GLY A 4 -0.10 11.63 48.60
C GLY A 4 1.13 12.49 48.90
N SER A 5 2.34 11.98 48.62
CA SER A 5 3.58 12.78 48.67
C SER A 5 4.79 12.02 48.12
N LEU A 6 4.82 11.68 46.83
CA LEU A 6 6.05 11.14 46.23
C LEU A 6 6.29 11.54 44.76
N PHE A 7 5.73 12.67 44.33
CA PHE A 7 6.12 13.36 43.10
C PHE A 7 6.31 14.86 43.38
N LYS A 8 7.41 15.20 44.04
CA LYS A 8 8.05 16.53 43.97
C LYS A 8 9.54 16.30 43.92
N GLY A 9 10.11 16.40 42.73
CA GLY A 9 11.54 16.20 42.54
C GLY A 9 12.09 16.34 41.12
N ASP A 10 11.31 16.82 40.14
CA ASP A 10 11.89 17.31 38.88
C ASP A 10 12.22 18.79 39.04
N GLN A 11 13.50 19.10 39.27
CA GLN A 11 14.03 20.43 38.98
C GLN A 11 13.97 20.63 37.48
N GLY A 12 12.88 21.26 37.05
CA GLY A 12 12.68 21.65 35.67
C GLY A 12 13.83 22.52 35.17
N ILE A 13 14.47 22.06 34.10
CA ILE A 13 15.08 22.96 33.13
C ILE A 13 13.93 23.82 32.62
N THR A 14 13.78 25.02 33.17
CA THR A 14 12.92 26.07 32.63
C THR A 14 13.47 26.51 31.29
N ILE A 15 13.23 25.70 30.25
CA ILE A 15 13.14 26.20 28.88
C ILE A 15 12.00 27.22 28.94
N GLY A 16 12.35 28.50 28.92
CA GLY A 16 11.39 29.58 29.00
C GLY A 16 10.26 29.29 28.03
N LYS A 17 9.04 29.16 28.55
CA LYS A 17 7.82 29.15 27.74
C LYS A 17 7.82 30.45 26.95
N ARG A 18 8.42 30.45 25.76
CA ARG A 18 8.21 31.49 24.75
C ARG A 18 6.69 31.56 24.64
N ARG A 19 6.10 32.68 25.07
CA ARG A 19 4.70 32.99 24.81
C ARG A 19 4.49 32.66 23.34
N LYS A 20 3.75 31.59 23.03
CA LYS A 20 3.39 31.27 21.65
C LYS A 20 2.70 32.53 21.12
N ARG A 21 3.36 33.25 20.22
CA ARG A 21 2.79 34.43 19.58
C ARG A 21 1.45 33.96 19.03
N LYS A 22 0.36 34.66 19.38
CA LYS A 22 -0.95 34.35 18.82
C LYS A 22 -0.79 34.42 17.31
N LEU A 23 -0.93 33.28 16.62
CA LEU A 23 -0.90 33.26 15.16
C LEU A 23 -2.04 34.15 14.67
N THR A 24 -1.70 35.10 13.82
CA THR A 24 -2.69 35.94 13.16
C THR A 24 -3.21 35.22 11.91
N ALA A 25 -4.42 35.57 11.45
CA ALA A 25 -4.97 35.01 10.21
C ALA A 25 -4.03 35.23 9.01
N ARG A 26 -3.34 36.37 8.98
CA ARG A 26 -2.30 36.67 7.99
C ARG A 26 -1.13 35.69 8.02
N ASP A 27 -0.64 35.33 9.21
CA ASP A 27 0.43 34.33 9.35
C ASP A 27 0.00 32.95 8.78
N VAL A 28 -1.30 32.61 8.84
CA VAL A 28 -1.86 31.37 8.29
C VAL A 28 -1.95 31.44 6.76
N ILE A 29 -2.42 32.55 6.21
CA ILE A 29 -2.51 32.78 4.77
C ILE A 29 -1.12 32.76 4.12
N ASP A 30 -0.13 33.42 4.73
CA ASP A 30 1.26 33.41 4.25
C ASP A 30 1.83 31.98 4.19
N ARG A 31 1.40 31.09 5.11
CA ARG A 31 1.78 29.68 5.06
C ARG A 31 1.09 28.92 3.95
N LEU A 32 -0.17 29.22 3.64
CA LEU A 32 -0.92 28.56 2.55
C LEU A 32 -0.23 28.73 1.20
N ASN A 33 0.44 29.86 0.96
CA ASN A 33 1.26 30.06 -0.24
C ASN A 33 2.42 29.05 -0.36
N GLY A 34 2.93 28.52 0.75
CA GLY A 34 3.97 27.48 0.75
C GLY A 34 3.44 26.06 0.49
N PHE A 35 2.12 25.87 0.43
CA PHE A 35 1.47 24.56 0.29
C PHE A 35 0.87 24.31 -1.11
N ASP A 36 1.14 25.15 -2.12
CA ASP A 36 0.52 25.07 -3.44
C ASP A 36 -1.01 24.85 -3.35
N PHE A 37 -1.66 25.62 -2.48
CA PHE A 37 -3.05 25.41 -2.09
C PHE A 37 -4.03 25.86 -3.18
N THR A 38 -4.35 24.94 -4.10
CA THR A 38 -5.21 25.19 -5.28
C THR A 38 -6.67 24.80 -5.07
N ALA A 39 -6.92 23.63 -4.49
CA ALA A 39 -8.26 23.09 -4.29
C ALA A 39 -8.36 22.37 -2.93
N ALA A 40 -9.58 22.29 -2.41
CA ALA A 40 -9.87 21.63 -1.13
C ALA A 40 -11.25 20.96 -1.14
N ASN A 41 -11.39 19.91 -0.35
CA ASN A 41 -12.71 19.41 0.03
C ASN A 41 -13.23 20.24 1.20
N CYS A 42 -14.47 20.70 1.08
CA CYS A 42 -15.16 21.57 2.01
C CYS A 42 -16.22 20.79 2.78
N THR A 43 -16.14 20.79 4.11
CA THR A 43 -17.15 20.18 4.98
C THR A 43 -17.69 21.25 5.92
N LEU A 44 -18.99 21.48 5.96
CA LEU A 44 -19.62 22.27 7.02
C LEU A 44 -19.36 21.56 8.36
N ILE A 45 -18.90 22.30 9.36
CA ILE A 45 -18.72 21.77 10.73
C ILE A 45 -19.59 22.49 11.75
N ARG A 46 -20.03 23.71 11.45
CA ARG A 46 -20.94 24.49 12.29
C ARG A 46 -21.80 25.40 11.43
N ASP A 47 -23.09 25.43 11.70
CA ASP A 47 -24.00 26.36 11.04
C ASP A 47 -23.78 27.82 11.50
N HIS A 48 -24.56 28.76 10.96
CA HIS A 48 -24.50 30.18 11.29
C HIS A 48 -24.99 30.48 12.72
N LEU A 49 -25.86 29.64 13.28
CA LEU A 49 -26.38 29.75 14.66
C LEU A 49 -25.40 29.21 15.70
N GLY A 50 -24.35 28.52 15.26
CA GLY A 50 -23.32 27.96 16.12
C GLY A 50 -23.56 26.49 16.50
N ASN A 51 -24.56 25.83 15.94
CA ASN A 51 -24.81 24.40 16.14
C ASN A 51 -23.82 23.58 15.33
N ASP A 52 -23.24 22.56 15.96
CA ASP A 52 -22.31 21.67 15.28
C ASP A 52 -23.09 20.80 14.27
N LYS A 53 -22.83 20.99 12.98
CA LYS A 53 -23.45 20.28 11.86
C LYS A 53 -22.35 19.81 10.92
N ILE A 54 -22.26 18.49 10.71
CA ILE A 54 -21.26 17.89 9.82
C ILE A 54 -21.93 17.52 8.51
N GLU A 55 -21.68 18.31 7.46
CA GLU A 55 -22.27 18.11 6.14
C GLU A 55 -21.18 18.30 5.08
N ASP A 56 -21.09 17.38 4.12
CA ASP A 56 -20.09 17.49 3.05
C ASP A 56 -20.59 18.44 1.98
N TYR A 57 -19.87 19.54 1.77
CA TYR A 57 -20.18 20.54 0.77
C TYR A 57 -19.42 20.29 -0.54
N GLY A 58 -18.62 19.22 -0.62
CA GLY A 58 -17.91 18.83 -1.84
C GLY A 58 -16.65 19.64 -2.07
N GLN A 59 -16.26 19.81 -3.33
CA GLN A 59 -14.98 20.43 -3.70
C GLN A 59 -15.11 21.96 -3.86
N VAL A 60 -14.07 22.68 -3.47
CA VAL A 60 -13.87 24.11 -3.73
C VAL A 60 -12.51 24.35 -4.36
N ASP A 61 -12.43 25.35 -5.22
CA ASP A 61 -11.19 25.90 -5.74
C ASP A 61 -10.84 27.19 -4.97
N VAL A 62 -9.56 27.44 -4.79
CA VAL A 62 -9.05 28.63 -4.11
C VAL A 62 -8.73 29.67 -5.17
N PHE A 63 -9.23 30.90 -5.00
CA PHE A 63 -8.85 31.98 -5.90
C PHE A 63 -7.38 32.35 -5.68
N ARG A 64 -6.61 32.41 -6.76
CA ARG A 64 -5.18 32.70 -6.77
C ARG A 64 -4.86 33.87 -7.69
N LEU A 65 -3.87 34.66 -7.31
CA LEU A 65 -3.29 35.72 -8.13
C LEU A 65 -2.23 35.11 -9.05
N ARG A 66 -2.44 35.21 -10.38
CA ARG A 66 -1.53 34.65 -11.41
C ARG A 66 -1.20 33.16 -11.22
N ASP A 67 -2.10 32.42 -10.59
CA ASP A 67 -1.91 31.00 -10.22
C ASP A 67 -0.66 30.70 -9.36
N GLU A 68 -0.10 31.71 -8.70
CA GLU A 68 1.08 31.56 -7.83
C GLU A 68 0.70 31.69 -6.35
N GLU A 69 -0.01 32.75 -5.99
CA GLU A 69 -0.32 33.09 -4.60
C GLU A 69 -1.81 33.03 -4.30
N VAL A 70 -2.20 32.62 -3.10
CA VAL A 70 -3.59 32.66 -2.64
C VAL A 70 -4.06 34.12 -2.62
N PHE A 71 -5.18 34.39 -3.30
CA PHE A 71 -5.76 35.73 -3.33
C PHE A 71 -6.36 36.08 -1.97
N ALA A 72 -5.67 36.96 -1.26
CA ALA A 72 -6.01 37.37 0.10
C ALA A 72 -6.48 38.82 0.15
N LEU A 73 -7.54 39.06 0.92
CA LEU A 73 -8.06 40.38 1.25
C LEU A 73 -8.02 40.54 2.78
N GLU A 74 -7.14 41.43 3.25
CA GLU A 74 -6.90 41.70 4.67
C GLU A 74 -6.49 40.45 5.49
N ASN A 75 -7.44 39.83 6.19
CA ASN A 75 -7.26 38.64 7.03
C ASN A 75 -8.11 37.46 6.53
N THR A 76 -8.50 37.50 5.25
CA THR A 76 -9.37 36.52 4.60
C THR A 76 -8.81 36.15 3.24
N PHE A 77 -9.23 35.00 2.71
CA PHE A 77 -8.96 34.58 1.34
C PHE A 77 -10.24 34.11 0.67
N CYS A 78 -10.20 33.88 -0.64
CA CYS A 78 -11.39 33.58 -1.42
C CYS A 78 -11.40 32.13 -1.94
N ILE A 79 -12.57 31.47 -1.88
CA ILE A 79 -12.83 30.14 -2.44
C ILE A 79 -14.05 30.18 -3.36
N THR A 80 -14.18 29.25 -4.30
CA THR A 80 -15.39 29.11 -5.13
C THR A 80 -16.57 28.56 -4.31
N THR A 81 -17.76 28.64 -4.88
CA THR A 81 -18.95 28.00 -4.29
C THR A 81 -18.72 26.48 -4.24
N PRO A 82 -18.86 25.84 -3.06
CA PRO A 82 -18.76 24.39 -2.95
C PRO A 82 -19.79 23.68 -3.83
N THR A 83 -19.42 22.56 -4.45
CA THR A 83 -20.30 21.83 -5.38
C THR A 83 -21.61 21.34 -4.75
N GLY A 84 -21.59 20.99 -3.46
CA GLY A 84 -22.77 20.55 -2.70
C GLY A 84 -23.66 21.69 -2.21
N MET A 85 -23.24 22.95 -2.34
CA MET A 85 -23.98 24.11 -1.85
C MET A 85 -24.92 24.64 -2.94
N LYS A 86 -26.24 24.44 -2.76
CA LYS A 86 -27.26 24.93 -3.71
C LYS A 86 -27.34 26.46 -3.67
N LEU A 87 -26.87 27.14 -4.72
CA LEU A 87 -27.15 28.56 -4.96
C LEU A 87 -28.59 28.71 -5.46
N LYS A 88 -29.48 29.32 -4.66
CA LYS A 88 -30.72 29.88 -5.20
C LYS A 88 -30.39 31.20 -5.91
N THR A 89 -30.37 31.19 -7.24
CA THR A 89 -30.26 32.40 -8.08
C THR A 89 -31.63 33.03 -8.28
N ASP A 90 -32.06 33.87 -7.34
CA ASP A 90 -33.21 34.78 -7.54
C ASP A 90 -32.71 36.20 -7.76
N ILE A 91 -32.20 36.49 -8.96
CA ILE A 91 -32.09 37.86 -9.49
C ILE A 91 -32.42 37.79 -10.99
N GLY A 92 -33.69 38.07 -11.32
CA GLY A 92 -34.20 38.10 -12.69
C GLY A 92 -35.50 38.88 -12.80
N GLY A 93 -35.57 40.05 -12.16
CA GLY A 93 -36.62 41.03 -12.38
C GLY A 93 -36.31 41.91 -13.59
N ASP A 94 -37.12 41.74 -14.63
CA ASP A 94 -37.62 42.78 -15.54
C ASP A 94 -36.61 43.75 -16.19
N LEU A 95 -36.04 43.34 -17.33
CA LEU A 95 -35.46 44.25 -18.33
C LEU A 95 -35.73 43.68 -19.74
N GLY A 96 -37.02 43.63 -20.09
CA GLY A 96 -37.50 43.23 -21.40
C GLY A 96 -38.42 44.29 -22.01
N ALA A 97 -37.87 45.46 -22.39
CA ALA A 97 -38.53 46.36 -23.35
C ALA A 97 -37.54 47.38 -23.92
N ILE A 98 -37.60 47.58 -25.25
CA ILE A 98 -36.93 48.63 -26.06
C ILE A 98 -35.48 48.22 -26.42
N VAL A 99 -35.11 47.76 -27.62
CA VAL A 99 -35.46 48.15 -29.01
C VAL A 99 -35.33 46.95 -29.95
N SER A 100 -36.30 46.84 -30.86
CA SER A 100 -36.32 45.94 -32.02
C SER A 100 -35.55 46.48 -33.22
N ALA A 101 -35.06 45.54 -34.04
CA ALA A 101 -34.90 45.59 -35.50
C ALA A 101 -33.67 46.32 -36.07
N VAL A 102 -32.86 45.58 -36.85
CA VAL A 102 -32.73 45.70 -38.33
C VAL A 102 -31.74 44.62 -38.83
N GLU A 103 -32.31 43.60 -39.47
CA GLU A 103 -32.01 43.12 -40.83
C GLU A 103 -30.58 43.08 -41.43
N THR A 104 -30.25 41.88 -41.94
CA THR A 104 -29.61 41.53 -43.23
C THR A 104 -28.11 41.14 -43.34
N ALA A 105 -27.95 39.89 -43.81
CA ALA A 105 -27.07 39.35 -44.86
C ALA A 105 -25.73 38.64 -44.55
N PRO A 106 -25.39 37.58 -45.34
CA PRO A 106 -24.31 36.63 -45.09
C PRO A 106 -23.11 36.78 -46.05
N GLY A 107 -21.96 36.14 -45.73
CA GLY A 107 -20.99 35.73 -46.76
C GLY A 107 -19.51 35.66 -46.36
N ALA A 108 -18.82 34.75 -47.07
CA ALA A 108 -17.37 34.54 -47.26
C ALA A 108 -16.62 33.72 -46.19
N LEU A 109 -16.19 32.47 -46.45
CA LEU A 109 -15.15 31.94 -47.36
C LEU A 109 -13.72 32.36 -47.00
N THR A 110 -12.89 31.36 -46.67
CA THR A 110 -11.44 31.13 -46.92
C THR A 110 -11.06 29.96 -45.99
N ASP A 111 -10.88 28.71 -46.45
CA ASP A 111 -9.83 28.15 -47.32
C ASP A 111 -8.42 28.65 -46.95
N ASP A 112 -7.66 27.83 -46.19
CA ASP A 112 -6.46 27.20 -46.75
C ASP A 112 -5.89 26.03 -45.90
N PRO A 113 -5.25 25.02 -46.54
CA PRO A 113 -4.75 23.76 -45.94
C PRO A 113 -3.21 23.72 -45.83
N PHE A 114 -2.67 22.95 -44.89
CA PHE A 114 -1.22 22.62 -44.75
C PHE A 114 -1.12 21.40 -43.79
N ASP A 115 -0.35 20.33 -43.99
CA ASP A 115 0.62 19.93 -45.00
C ASP A 115 0.80 18.39 -44.89
N GLU A 116 0.86 17.69 -46.02
CA GLU A 116 1.29 16.29 -46.15
C GLU A 116 2.81 16.20 -45.97
N PHE A 117 3.29 15.21 -45.22
CA PHE A 117 4.67 14.74 -45.30
C PHE A 117 4.68 13.31 -45.82
N GLU A 118 4.98 13.19 -47.11
CA GLU A 118 5.56 11.99 -47.71
C GLU A 118 7.00 11.85 -47.21
N ASP A 119 7.41 10.65 -46.81
CA ASP A 119 8.81 10.26 -46.85
C ASP A 119 8.90 8.81 -47.33
N GLU A 120 9.35 8.68 -48.58
CA GLU A 120 9.72 7.45 -49.25
C GLU A 120 11.07 6.98 -48.71
N GLY A 121 11.18 5.68 -48.41
CA GLY A 121 12.41 5.07 -47.96
C GLY A 121 12.47 3.61 -48.36
N GLU A 122 12.74 3.39 -49.64
CA GLU A 122 13.06 2.10 -50.26
C GLU A 122 14.24 1.39 -49.58
N GLY A 123 14.17 0.07 -49.50
CA GLY A 123 15.23 -0.79 -48.99
C GLY A 123 14.98 -2.25 -49.34
N GLU A 124 15.33 -2.61 -50.58
CA GLU A 124 15.34 -3.96 -51.14
C GLU A 124 16.36 -4.90 -50.47
N GLY A 125 16.10 -6.21 -50.61
CA GLY A 125 17.03 -7.33 -50.36
C GLY A 125 16.48 -8.28 -49.29
N GLY A 126 15.84 -9.41 -49.59
CA GLY A 126 16.15 -10.39 -50.63
C GLY A 126 16.89 -11.55 -49.96
N GLU A 127 16.20 -12.67 -49.75
CA GLU A 127 16.65 -14.03 -50.09
C GLU A 127 15.61 -15.07 -49.64
N GLN A 128 15.25 -15.90 -50.62
CA GLN A 128 14.40 -17.08 -50.54
C GLN A 128 15.15 -18.20 -49.83
N GLU A 129 14.43 -19.06 -49.12
CA GLU A 129 14.64 -20.51 -49.23
C GLU A 129 13.29 -21.22 -48.98
N GLU A 130 12.84 -21.90 -50.03
CA GLU A 130 11.76 -22.89 -50.05
C GLU A 130 12.28 -24.20 -49.43
N ASP A 131 11.41 -24.98 -48.78
CA ASP A 131 11.29 -26.42 -49.02
C ASP A 131 10.11 -27.03 -48.22
N GLU A 132 9.04 -27.26 -48.98
CA GLU A 132 8.19 -28.44 -49.14
C GLU A 132 7.80 -29.43 -48.01
N ALA A 133 6.51 -29.83 -48.15
CA ALA A 133 5.88 -31.15 -47.96
C ALA A 133 5.60 -31.64 -46.50
N ALA A 134 4.35 -31.60 -46.05
CA ALA A 134 3.28 -32.59 -46.26
C ALA A 134 3.43 -33.86 -45.38
N ASP A 135 2.45 -34.13 -44.51
CA ASP A 135 1.55 -35.28 -44.71
C ASP A 135 0.35 -35.28 -43.74
N HIS A 136 -0.74 -35.85 -44.23
CA HIS A 136 -2.00 -36.14 -43.55
C HIS A 136 -1.86 -37.34 -42.59
N SER A 137 -2.59 -37.32 -41.48
CA SER A 137 -3.34 -38.51 -41.06
C SER A 137 -4.43 -38.17 -40.03
N GLU A 138 -5.67 -38.36 -40.46
CA GLU A 138 -6.85 -38.54 -39.60
C GLU A 138 -6.71 -39.82 -38.76
N SER A 139 -7.14 -39.78 -37.49
CA SER A 139 -7.61 -40.98 -36.79
C SER A 139 -8.61 -40.65 -35.67
N SER A 140 -9.88 -40.73 -36.04
CA SER A 140 -10.97 -41.47 -35.38
C SER A 140 -11.02 -41.65 -33.83
N ARG A 141 -12.25 -41.37 -33.33
CA ARG A 141 -13.05 -42.03 -32.25
C ARG A 141 -12.88 -41.55 -30.79
N PRO A 142 -13.89 -41.79 -29.91
CA PRO A 142 -15.33 -42.00 -30.14
C PRO A 142 -16.24 -41.14 -29.23
N GLU A 143 -17.51 -41.13 -29.61
CA GLU A 143 -18.68 -40.68 -28.84
C GLU A 143 -18.81 -41.43 -27.51
N GLY A 144 -19.20 -40.69 -26.47
CA GLY A 144 -19.61 -41.20 -25.17
C GLY A 144 -20.72 -40.34 -24.61
N ASN A 145 -21.96 -40.74 -24.88
CA ASN A 145 -23.17 -40.30 -24.18
C ASN A 145 -23.09 -40.70 -22.70
N VAL A 146 -23.35 -39.77 -21.80
CA VAL A 146 -23.75 -40.08 -20.42
C VAL A 146 -24.93 -39.18 -20.07
N ASP A 147 -26.04 -39.85 -19.79
CA ASP A 147 -27.25 -39.31 -19.17
C ASP A 147 -26.93 -38.71 -17.80
N GLU A 148 -27.47 -37.53 -17.50
CA GLU A 148 -27.74 -37.14 -16.11
C GLU A 148 -28.98 -36.26 -16.06
N ALA A 149 -30.05 -36.86 -15.56
CA ALA A 149 -31.28 -36.22 -15.12
C ALA A 149 -31.06 -35.62 -13.73
N GLN A 150 -31.41 -34.36 -13.52
CA GLN A 150 -31.73 -33.85 -12.18
C GLN A 150 -32.95 -32.92 -12.25
N GLU A 151 -33.88 -33.24 -11.36
CA GLU A 151 -35.16 -32.60 -11.07
C GLU A 151 -34.96 -31.24 -10.39
N GLU A 152 -35.70 -30.22 -10.82
CA GLU A 152 -35.93 -29.00 -10.04
C GLU A 152 -37.28 -29.11 -9.31
N PRO A 153 -37.38 -28.73 -8.02
CA PRO A 153 -38.65 -28.45 -7.37
C PRO A 153 -38.98 -26.94 -7.36
N PRO A 154 -40.28 -26.59 -7.22
CA PRO A 154 -40.80 -25.24 -7.44
C PRO A 154 -40.63 -24.34 -6.20
N LEU A 155 -40.54 -23.02 -6.44
CA LEU A 155 -40.67 -22.01 -5.41
C LEU A 155 -42.13 -21.52 -5.37
N ASP A 156 -42.65 -21.56 -4.15
CA ASP A 156 -44.01 -21.24 -3.71
C ASP A 156 -44.18 -19.73 -3.52
N GLU A 157 -45.37 -19.27 -3.84
CA GLU A 157 -45.88 -17.91 -3.61
C GLU A 157 -46.31 -17.76 -2.14
N THR A 158 -46.22 -16.56 -1.58
CA THR A 158 -47.09 -16.07 -0.47
C THR A 158 -46.85 -14.57 -0.26
N ASP A 159 -47.65 -13.79 -0.96
CA ASP A 159 -48.64 -12.80 -0.48
C ASP A 159 -48.62 -12.26 0.97
N GLU A 160 -49.17 -11.03 1.04
CA GLU A 160 -49.86 -10.35 2.17
C GLU A 160 -48.97 -9.69 3.27
N GLU A 161 -49.23 -8.49 3.81
CA GLU A 161 -50.24 -7.42 3.63
C GLU A 161 -49.84 -6.24 4.58
N ASP A 162 -50.63 -5.15 4.55
CA ASP A 162 -50.85 -4.10 5.60
C ASP A 162 -49.96 -2.82 5.60
N GLU A 163 -50.49 -1.66 5.20
CA GLU A 163 -51.33 -0.68 5.97
C GLU A 163 -50.43 0.19 6.91
N GLU A 164 -50.53 1.51 7.09
CA GLU A 164 -51.58 2.52 6.91
C GLU A 164 -50.93 3.93 7.17
N ASP A 165 -51.75 4.98 7.05
CA ASP A 165 -51.66 6.33 7.65
C ASP A 165 -51.17 7.55 6.82
N GLU A 166 -52.18 8.17 6.21
CA GLU A 166 -52.34 9.58 5.89
C GLU A 166 -52.46 10.45 7.16
N GLU A 167 -51.81 11.62 7.21
CA GLU A 167 -52.35 12.77 7.94
C GLU A 167 -52.03 14.08 7.18
N ASP A 168 -53.08 14.69 6.63
CA ASP A 168 -53.15 16.09 6.20
C ASP A 168 -53.32 17.00 7.41
N GLU A 169 -52.57 18.11 7.50
CA GLU A 169 -52.97 19.26 8.33
C GLU A 169 -52.74 20.61 7.63
N GLU A 170 -53.71 21.48 7.90
CA GLU A 170 -54.12 22.70 7.20
C GLU A 170 -53.14 23.89 7.27
N LEU A 171 -53.22 24.70 6.22
CA LEU A 171 -52.74 26.08 6.14
C LEU A 171 -53.54 27.04 7.02
N THR A 172 -52.89 27.92 7.78
CA THR A 172 -53.33 29.32 7.91
C THR A 172 -52.17 30.33 8.00
N PRO A 173 -52.33 31.58 7.53
CA PRO A 173 -51.24 32.54 7.30
C PRO A 173 -51.22 33.67 8.34
N ILE A 174 -50.03 34.08 8.81
CA ILE A 174 -49.88 35.36 9.54
C ILE A 174 -48.59 36.08 9.11
N SER A 175 -48.77 37.36 8.80
CA SER A 175 -47.80 38.36 8.39
C SER A 175 -47.02 38.96 9.57
N ALA A 176 -45.70 38.88 9.50
CA ALA A 176 -44.71 39.75 10.15
C ALA A 176 -43.40 39.55 9.36
N GLY A 177 -42.57 40.52 8.99
CA GLY A 177 -42.52 41.94 9.31
C GLY A 177 -41.07 42.40 9.14
N ALA A 178 -40.50 42.31 7.93
CA ALA A 178 -39.22 42.87 7.46
C ALA A 178 -37.90 42.61 8.24
N ALA A 179 -37.91 42.16 9.50
CA ALA A 179 -36.74 41.80 10.28
C ALA A 179 -36.35 40.32 10.07
N ASP A 180 -37.34 39.42 10.06
CA ASP A 180 -37.10 37.99 9.78
C ASP A 180 -36.56 37.76 8.37
N ALA A 181 -36.95 38.58 7.38
CA ALA A 181 -36.46 38.45 6.01
C ALA A 181 -34.94 38.69 5.87
N ALA A 182 -34.31 39.42 6.79
CA ALA A 182 -32.86 39.60 6.81
C ALA A 182 -32.14 38.38 7.44
N GLU A 183 -32.70 37.81 8.51
CA GLU A 183 -32.19 36.56 9.11
C GLU A 183 -32.39 35.36 8.17
N THR A 184 -33.52 35.27 7.45
CA THR A 184 -33.76 34.22 6.44
C THR A 184 -32.87 34.41 5.21
N GLN A 185 -32.51 35.66 4.86
CA GLN A 185 -31.54 35.92 3.79
C GLN A 185 -30.12 35.52 4.22
N GLU A 186 -29.68 35.82 5.44
CA GLU A 186 -28.36 35.38 5.92
C GLU A 186 -28.26 33.85 6.03
N GLU A 187 -29.34 33.19 6.46
CA GLU A 187 -29.53 31.72 6.42
C GLU A 187 -29.32 31.12 5.03
N MET A 188 -29.86 31.77 3.99
CA MET A 188 -29.78 31.27 2.62
C MET A 188 -28.42 31.48 1.95
N LEU A 189 -27.53 32.28 2.53
CA LEU A 189 -26.28 32.67 1.89
C LEU A 189 -25.05 31.93 2.46
N GLY A 190 -25.20 31.23 3.60
CA GLY A 190 -24.13 30.50 4.29
C GLY A 190 -23.13 31.39 5.04
N LEU A 191 -23.48 32.65 5.28
CA LEU A 191 -22.65 33.58 6.04
C LEU A 191 -22.58 33.15 7.51
N GLY A 192 -21.42 33.32 8.14
CA GLY A 192 -21.21 32.95 9.54
C GLY A 192 -20.92 31.46 9.78
N GLN A 193 -21.23 30.58 8.83
CA GLN A 193 -20.93 29.15 8.89
C GLN A 193 -19.44 28.88 9.04
N VAL A 194 -19.10 27.82 9.78
CA VAL A 194 -17.74 27.33 9.90
C VAL A 194 -17.58 26.09 9.03
N ILE A 195 -16.64 26.18 8.10
CA ILE A 195 -16.28 25.11 7.18
C ILE A 195 -14.87 24.59 7.48
N ARG A 196 -14.63 23.34 7.16
CA ARG A 196 -13.33 22.69 7.20
C ARG A 196 -12.87 22.42 5.79
N LEU A 197 -11.72 22.98 5.43
CA LEU A 197 -11.04 22.74 4.17
C LEU A 197 -10.00 21.63 4.37
N ARG A 198 -10.04 20.61 3.53
CA ARG A 198 -9.07 19.50 3.50
C ARG A 198 -8.38 19.44 2.15
N PHE A 199 -7.05 19.40 2.17
CA PHE A 199 -6.24 19.40 0.94
C PHE A 199 -4.98 18.56 1.10
N PHE A 200 -4.32 18.26 -0.01
CA PHE A 200 -3.07 17.51 -0.02
C PHE A 200 -1.93 18.41 -0.47
N PHE A 201 -0.81 18.36 0.25
CA PHE A 201 0.45 18.93 -0.21
C PHE A 201 1.54 17.86 -0.13
N ARG A 202 2.23 17.62 -1.25
CA ARG A 202 3.25 16.55 -1.38
C ARG A 202 2.75 15.20 -0.87
N ARG A 203 1.48 14.85 -1.17
CA ARG A 203 0.80 13.61 -0.74
C ARG A 203 0.66 13.47 0.79
N VAL A 204 0.67 14.58 1.52
CA VAL A 204 0.39 14.63 2.95
C VAL A 204 -0.93 15.39 3.16
N PRO A 205 -1.90 14.84 3.92
CA PRO A 205 -3.19 15.49 4.12
C PRO A 205 -3.08 16.62 5.16
N TYR A 206 -3.64 17.78 4.83
CA TYR A 206 -3.75 18.94 5.71
C TYR A 206 -5.21 19.35 5.90
N GLU A 207 -5.50 20.01 7.02
CA GLU A 207 -6.81 20.58 7.30
C GLU A 207 -6.72 21.99 7.88
N LEU A 208 -7.71 22.82 7.56
CA LEU A 208 -7.86 24.19 8.00
C LEU A 208 -9.34 24.50 8.26
N ASP A 209 -9.67 25.02 9.45
CA ASP A 209 -11.02 25.47 9.77
C ASP A 209 -11.16 26.96 9.44
N CYS A 210 -12.21 27.33 8.71
CA CYS A 210 -12.48 28.69 8.25
C CYS A 210 -13.93 29.09 8.54
N GLN A 211 -14.17 30.39 8.73
CA GLN A 211 -15.50 30.97 8.80
C GLN A 211 -15.84 31.69 7.50
N ILE A 212 -17.04 31.48 6.96
CA ILE A 212 -17.54 32.24 5.82
C ILE A 212 -17.92 33.65 6.28
N VAL A 213 -17.28 34.67 5.70
CA VAL A 213 -17.46 36.07 6.09
C VAL A 213 -18.34 36.82 5.11
N ASP A 214 -18.16 36.59 3.82
CA ASP A 214 -18.83 37.36 2.77
C ASP A 214 -18.90 36.59 1.46
N ARG A 215 -19.74 37.06 0.53
CA ARG A 215 -19.71 36.59 -0.86
C ARG A 215 -18.62 37.30 -1.64
N PHE A 216 -17.97 36.53 -2.50
CA PHE A 216 -16.92 37.02 -3.38
C PHE A 216 -17.39 36.94 -4.83
N ASN A 217 -17.33 38.05 -5.53
CA ASN A 217 -17.54 38.10 -6.97
C ASN A 217 -16.30 38.71 -7.64
N PRO A 218 -15.50 37.92 -8.37
CA PRO A 218 -14.26 38.39 -8.98
C PRO A 218 -14.52 39.55 -9.96
N ASN A 219 -15.69 39.58 -10.61
CA ASN A 219 -16.06 40.65 -11.58
C ASN A 219 -16.20 42.04 -10.92
N ARG A 220 -16.32 42.12 -9.59
CA ARG A 220 -16.41 43.40 -8.87
C ARG A 220 -15.04 44.04 -8.63
N ILE A 221 -13.95 43.28 -8.78
CA ILE A 221 -12.60 43.81 -8.64
C ILE A 221 -12.25 44.54 -9.93
N LYS A 222 -12.25 45.87 -9.87
CA LYS A 222 -11.83 46.72 -10.99
C LYS A 222 -10.30 46.77 -11.05
N GLY A 223 -9.70 46.18 -12.08
CA GLY A 223 -8.26 46.24 -12.38
C GLY A 223 -7.78 45.03 -13.20
N ASP A 224 -6.62 45.14 -13.84
CA ASP A 224 -5.95 44.05 -14.60
C ASP A 224 -5.36 42.96 -13.67
N ILE A 225 -6.13 42.53 -12.67
CA ILE A 225 -5.75 41.50 -11.71
C ILE A 225 -6.15 40.14 -12.28
N ASP A 226 -5.17 39.35 -12.72
CA ASP A 226 -5.40 38.00 -13.23
C ASP A 226 -5.68 37.03 -12.07
N LEU A 227 -6.97 36.71 -11.88
CA LEU A 227 -7.45 35.76 -10.88
C LEU A 227 -7.72 34.40 -11.53
N THR A 228 -7.30 33.33 -10.86
CA THR A 228 -7.63 31.95 -11.22
C THR A 228 -8.41 31.31 -10.09
N PRO A 229 -9.64 30.83 -10.29
CA PRO A 229 -10.42 30.87 -11.53
C PRO A 229 -10.88 32.29 -11.90
N ARG A 230 -11.05 32.55 -13.21
CA ARG A 230 -11.43 33.88 -13.74
C ARG A 230 -12.90 34.21 -13.61
N PHE A 231 -13.74 33.20 -13.46
CA PHE A 231 -15.21 33.31 -13.43
C PHE A 231 -15.77 32.50 -12.26
N GLY A 232 -16.98 32.85 -11.84
CA GLY A 232 -17.71 32.18 -10.77
C GLY A 232 -18.00 33.08 -9.57
N VAL A 233 -19.04 32.73 -8.81
CA VAL A 233 -19.31 33.32 -7.50
C VAL A 233 -18.65 32.43 -6.45
N GLY A 234 -18.09 33.05 -5.42
CA GLY A 234 -17.43 32.36 -4.33
C GLY A 234 -17.70 33.00 -2.98
N TYR A 235 -16.87 32.63 -2.02
CA TYR A 235 -16.93 33.05 -0.64
C TYR A 235 -15.59 33.59 -0.17
N ARG A 236 -15.65 34.66 0.61
CA ARG A 236 -14.53 35.18 1.39
C ARG A 236 -14.54 34.49 2.74
N VAL A 237 -13.45 33.80 3.05
CA VAL A 237 -13.32 32.96 4.24
C VAL A 237 -12.17 33.41 5.13
N LYS A 238 -12.40 33.35 6.44
CA LYS A 238 -11.44 33.73 7.47
C LYS A 238 -10.90 32.49 8.19
N PRO A 239 -9.58 32.24 8.21
CA PRO A 239 -9.03 31.10 8.94
C PRO A 239 -9.25 31.28 10.45
N LEU A 240 -9.79 30.24 11.09
CA LEU A 240 -9.99 30.17 12.54
C LEU A 240 -8.88 29.38 13.23
N THR A 241 -8.28 28.42 12.51
CA THR A 241 -7.19 27.57 13.02
C THR A 241 -5.93 27.71 12.16
N ASP A 242 -4.80 27.23 12.67
CA ASP A 242 -3.57 27.07 11.89
C ASP A 242 -3.69 25.83 10.99
N VAL A 243 -2.89 25.76 9.92
CA VAL A 243 -2.86 24.60 9.02
C VAL A 243 -2.35 23.38 9.80
N ARG A 244 -3.19 22.36 9.96
CA ARG A 244 -2.86 21.15 10.72
C ARG A 244 -2.47 20.03 9.77
N ASN A 245 -1.30 19.44 10.01
CA ASN A 245 -0.93 18.18 9.37
C ASN A 245 -1.80 17.05 9.95
N ARG A 246 -2.63 16.43 9.11
CA ARG A 246 -3.49 15.30 9.48
C ARG A 246 -2.84 13.96 9.16
N ASP A 247 -1.52 13.93 8.97
CA ASP A 247 -0.77 12.70 8.82
C ASP A 247 -0.82 11.86 10.11
N LYS A 248 -1.92 11.13 10.27
CA LYS A 248 -2.15 10.15 11.31
C LYS A 248 -1.53 8.80 10.94
N ARG A 249 -0.56 8.74 9.99
CA ARG A 249 0.15 7.48 9.63
C ARG A 249 0.72 6.74 10.84
N ARG A 250 0.97 7.43 11.96
CA ARG A 250 1.34 6.84 13.25
C ARG A 250 0.34 5.83 13.85
N TYR A 251 -0.91 5.78 13.37
CA TYR A 251 -1.98 4.97 13.99
C TYR A 251 -2.83 4.14 13.03
N ILE A 252 -2.44 4.03 11.75
CA ILE A 252 -3.20 3.14 10.86
C ILE A 252 -2.81 1.71 11.22
N ARG A 253 -3.78 0.99 11.77
CA ARG A 253 -3.67 -0.40 12.18
C ARG A 253 -4.46 -1.24 11.19
N TYR A 254 -3.79 -2.14 10.49
CA TYR A 254 -4.44 -3.04 9.53
C TYR A 254 -4.66 -4.39 10.16
N THR A 255 -5.90 -4.86 10.22
CA THR A 255 -6.18 -6.24 10.60
C THR A 255 -5.75 -7.19 9.49
N HIS A 256 -4.88 -8.14 9.80
CA HIS A 256 -4.43 -9.23 8.92
C HIS A 256 -5.19 -10.54 9.25
N ARG A 257 -6.40 -10.45 9.80
CA ARG A 257 -7.28 -11.63 9.91
C ARG A 257 -7.91 -11.94 8.55
N MET A 258 -7.85 -13.20 8.11
CA MET A 258 -8.80 -13.69 7.09
C MET A 258 -10.21 -13.49 7.65
N GLY A 259 -11.00 -12.64 6.99
CA GLY A 259 -12.19 -12.07 7.60
C GLY A 259 -13.33 -13.08 7.80
N PHE A 260 -13.82 -13.19 9.03
CA PHE A 260 -15.26 -13.20 9.30
C PHE A 260 -15.69 -11.77 9.66
N GLY A 261 -16.59 -11.16 8.89
CA GLY A 261 -17.28 -9.90 9.21
C GLY A 261 -16.73 -8.62 8.55
N HIS A 262 -17.46 -8.13 7.53
CA HIS A 262 -17.55 -6.80 6.88
C HIS A 262 -16.31 -5.94 6.55
N LEU A 263 -15.13 -6.15 7.11
CA LEU A 263 -13.88 -5.55 6.62
C LEU A 263 -13.25 -6.54 5.64
N ARG A 264 -13.38 -6.28 4.33
CA ARG A 264 -12.61 -7.00 3.31
C ARG A 264 -11.13 -6.69 3.54
N VAL A 265 -10.46 -7.53 4.33
CA VAL A 265 -9.00 -7.59 4.32
C VAL A 265 -8.62 -7.95 2.90
N ARG A 266 -7.88 -7.04 2.29
CA ARG A 266 -7.42 -7.17 0.92
C ARG A 266 -6.36 -8.27 0.88
N ASN A 267 -6.68 -9.36 0.20
CA ASN A 267 -5.83 -10.55 0.05
C ASN A 267 -4.52 -10.27 -0.71
N GLU A 268 -4.31 -9.03 -1.17
CA GLU A 268 -3.19 -8.61 -2.02
C GLU A 268 -1.86 -8.52 -1.27
N ILE A 269 -1.84 -8.21 0.04
CA ILE A 269 -0.61 -8.15 0.83
C ILE A 269 -0.77 -8.98 2.11
N GLN A 270 -0.08 -10.11 2.16
CA GLN A 270 -0.02 -10.99 3.33
C GLN A 270 1.41 -11.23 3.79
N PHE A 271 1.59 -11.77 5.00
CA PHE A 271 2.90 -12.14 5.52
C PHE A 271 2.85 -13.53 6.15
N HIS A 272 3.88 -14.32 5.89
CA HIS A 272 4.29 -15.37 6.83
C HIS A 272 5.26 -14.74 7.82
N VAL A 273 4.99 -14.90 9.11
CA VAL A 273 5.79 -14.28 10.16
C VAL A 273 6.36 -15.34 11.07
N PHE A 274 7.65 -15.24 11.32
CA PHE A 274 8.38 -16.12 12.23
C PHE A 274 9.01 -15.29 13.34
N ALA A 275 8.75 -15.69 14.58
CA ALA A 275 9.25 -15.04 15.78
C ALA A 275 10.40 -15.85 16.38
N HIS A 276 11.49 -15.16 16.67
CA HIS A 276 12.67 -15.68 17.33
C HIS A 276 12.83 -15.04 18.70
N ARG A 277 12.97 -15.85 19.73
CA ARG A 277 13.41 -15.37 21.04
C ARG A 277 14.87 -14.94 20.93
N THR A 278 15.18 -13.79 21.51
CA THR A 278 16.55 -13.29 21.63
C THR A 278 16.97 -13.19 23.09
N ASP A 279 18.26 -13.15 23.34
CA ASP A 279 18.86 -12.85 24.65
C ASP A 279 18.99 -11.35 24.94
N ILE A 280 18.48 -10.48 24.04
CA ILE A 280 18.47 -9.03 24.28
C ILE A 280 17.51 -8.71 25.41
N GLU A 281 18.05 -8.22 26.51
CA GLU A 281 17.27 -7.67 27.62
C GLU A 281 16.95 -6.19 27.39
N ILE A 282 15.68 -5.85 27.58
CA ILE A 282 15.17 -4.50 27.46
C ILE A 282 15.26 -3.85 28.84
N PRO A 283 16.06 -2.78 29.01
CA PRO A 283 16.25 -2.17 30.30
C PRO A 283 14.94 -1.51 30.78
N GLU A 284 14.55 -1.78 32.03
CA GLU A 284 13.41 -1.10 32.68
C GLU A 284 13.61 0.42 32.77
N ARG A 285 14.88 0.84 32.89
CA ARG A 285 15.31 2.25 32.94
C ARG A 285 16.55 2.44 32.09
N GLY A 286 16.53 3.47 31.25
CA GLY A 286 17.65 3.82 30.37
C GLY A 286 17.26 3.79 28.89
N ALA A 287 18.16 4.29 28.05
CA ALA A 287 17.99 4.21 26.61
C ALA A 287 18.52 2.87 26.09
N LEU A 288 17.85 2.30 25.10
CA LEU A 288 18.40 1.23 24.27
C LEU A 288 19.66 1.73 23.53
N LYS A 289 20.57 0.83 23.20
CA LYS A 289 21.73 1.18 22.35
C LYS A 289 21.19 1.73 21.01
N PRO A 290 21.79 2.79 20.44
CA PRO A 290 21.32 3.31 19.15
C PRO A 290 21.61 2.35 17.99
N VAL A 291 22.66 1.54 18.11
CA VAL A 291 23.05 0.53 17.14
C VAL A 291 23.44 -0.74 17.91
N ILE A 292 23.00 -1.89 17.41
CA ILE A 292 23.43 -3.21 17.86
C ILE A 292 23.97 -3.99 16.67
N THR A 293 24.85 -4.93 16.96
CA THR A 293 25.48 -5.81 15.98
C THR A 293 24.98 -7.25 16.12
N TYR A 294 25.27 -8.08 15.13
CA TYR A 294 24.95 -9.52 15.20
C TYR A 294 25.59 -10.20 16.42
N ASP A 295 26.76 -9.72 16.87
CA ASP A 295 27.44 -10.25 18.06
C ASP A 295 26.82 -9.77 19.38
N ASP A 296 26.00 -8.70 19.37
CA ASP A 296 25.34 -8.19 20.56
C ASP A 296 24.14 -9.05 21.00
N PHE A 297 23.69 -10.00 20.17
CA PHE A 297 22.57 -10.87 20.51
C PHE A 297 22.65 -12.27 19.89
N LYS A 298 21.97 -13.21 20.52
CA LYS A 298 21.81 -14.59 20.05
C LYS A 298 20.35 -14.87 19.80
N LYS A 299 20.08 -15.44 18.63
CA LYS A 299 18.78 -16.05 18.35
C LYS A 299 18.71 -17.43 19.01
N ILE A 300 17.60 -17.72 19.67
CA ILE A 300 17.31 -19.04 20.22
C ILE A 300 16.37 -19.72 19.22
N PRO A 301 16.82 -20.72 18.45
CA PRO A 301 15.96 -21.37 17.46
C PRO A 301 14.81 -22.11 18.16
N PHE A 302 13.65 -22.15 17.51
CA PHE A 302 12.51 -22.96 17.97
C PHE A 302 12.56 -24.37 17.35
N GLY A 303 12.82 -24.45 16.05
CA GLY A 303 12.94 -25.70 15.29
C GLY A 303 14.36 -25.96 14.82
N SER A 304 14.55 -27.08 14.12
CA SER A 304 15.82 -27.33 13.41
C SER A 304 15.85 -26.55 12.09
N PRO A 305 16.94 -25.85 11.77
CA PRO A 305 17.12 -25.25 10.43
C PRO A 305 17.34 -26.32 9.34
N THR A 306 17.71 -27.54 9.74
CA THR A 306 17.99 -28.65 8.83
C THR A 306 16.71 -29.20 8.23
N VAL A 307 16.69 -29.40 6.92
CA VAL A 307 15.59 -30.06 6.22
C VAL A 307 15.76 -31.58 6.31
N GLU A 308 14.89 -32.24 7.08
CA GLU A 308 14.95 -33.68 7.33
C GLU A 308 14.88 -34.52 6.04
N GLU A 309 14.10 -34.06 5.06
CA GLU A 309 13.93 -34.72 3.76
C GLU A 309 15.22 -34.80 2.94
N LEU A 310 16.21 -33.96 3.27
CA LEU A 310 17.52 -33.93 2.61
C LEU A 310 18.63 -34.52 3.47
N LYS A 311 18.28 -35.12 4.61
CA LYS A 311 19.25 -35.81 5.46
C LYS A 311 19.83 -37.00 4.72
N GLY A 312 21.08 -36.88 4.30
CA GLY A 312 21.78 -37.90 3.50
C GLY A 312 21.70 -37.69 1.99
N ALA A 313 21.21 -36.53 1.52
CA ALA A 313 21.36 -36.15 0.12
C ALA A 313 22.85 -36.10 -0.24
N GLU A 314 23.24 -36.85 -1.28
CA GLU A 314 24.62 -36.90 -1.79
C GLU A 314 24.75 -36.17 -3.12
N LYS A 315 23.64 -35.96 -3.84
CA LYS A 315 23.62 -35.39 -5.18
C LYS A 315 22.85 -34.07 -5.22
N LEU A 316 23.17 -33.24 -6.20
CA LEU A 316 22.45 -31.98 -6.40
C LEU A 316 21.02 -32.20 -6.88
N GLU A 317 20.82 -33.29 -7.63
CA GLU A 317 19.52 -33.75 -8.10
C GLU A 317 18.56 -34.00 -6.94
N ASP A 318 19.03 -34.51 -5.79
CA ASP A 318 18.19 -34.75 -4.61
C ASP A 318 17.62 -33.43 -4.05
N VAL A 319 18.45 -32.37 -4.05
CA VAL A 319 18.06 -31.02 -3.60
C VAL A 319 17.06 -30.40 -4.57
N VAL A 320 17.29 -30.54 -5.87
CA VAL A 320 16.36 -30.04 -6.88
C VAL A 320 15.06 -30.84 -6.86
N GLU A 321 15.11 -32.15 -6.67
CA GLU A 321 13.92 -32.98 -6.52
C GLU A 321 13.06 -32.51 -5.34
N PHE A 322 13.67 -32.28 -4.18
CA PHE A 322 12.98 -31.71 -3.02
C PHE A 322 12.34 -30.36 -3.35
N PHE A 323 13.10 -29.44 -3.97
CA PHE A 323 12.57 -28.16 -4.41
C PHE A 323 11.35 -28.31 -5.34
N MET A 324 11.43 -29.20 -6.32
CA MET A 324 10.34 -29.44 -7.27
C MET A 324 9.11 -30.03 -6.58
N ARG A 325 9.29 -30.98 -5.65
CA ARG A 325 8.20 -31.50 -4.81
C ARG A 325 7.55 -30.39 -3.98
N CYS A 326 8.33 -29.47 -3.42
CA CYS A 326 7.79 -28.30 -2.73
C CYS A 326 6.94 -27.44 -3.67
N MET A 327 7.41 -27.19 -4.89
CA MET A 327 6.73 -26.36 -5.89
C MET A 327 5.45 -27.00 -6.44
N VAL A 328 5.42 -28.32 -6.65
CA VAL A 328 4.24 -29.04 -7.16
C VAL A 328 3.06 -28.96 -6.18
N ASN A 329 3.33 -28.86 -4.89
CA ASN A 329 2.29 -28.72 -3.86
C ASN A 329 1.74 -27.30 -3.71
N ILE A 330 2.31 -26.32 -4.42
CA ILE A 330 1.83 -24.95 -4.43
C ILE A 330 0.87 -24.80 -5.62
N PRO A 331 -0.28 -24.11 -5.46
CA PRO A 331 -1.14 -23.78 -6.58
C PRO A 331 -0.35 -23.05 -7.69
N THR A 332 -0.57 -23.42 -8.95
CA THR A 332 0.22 -22.93 -10.10
C THR A 332 0.35 -21.41 -10.15
N GLU A 333 -0.73 -20.69 -9.79
CA GLU A 333 -0.78 -19.23 -9.73
C GLU A 333 0.09 -18.60 -8.62
N ARG A 334 0.61 -19.40 -7.70
CA ARG A 334 1.46 -19.01 -6.55
C ARG A 334 2.84 -19.65 -6.59
N CYS A 335 3.18 -20.39 -7.64
CA CYS A 335 4.48 -21.01 -7.84
C CYS A 335 5.56 -19.95 -8.16
N TYR A 336 5.89 -19.14 -7.17
CA TYR A 336 6.93 -18.12 -7.23
C TYR A 336 8.03 -18.40 -6.21
N VAL A 337 9.24 -18.00 -6.56
CA VAL A 337 10.36 -17.87 -5.65
C VAL A 337 10.77 -16.42 -5.55
N TYR A 338 11.16 -15.98 -4.36
CA TYR A 338 11.80 -14.67 -4.18
C TYR A 338 13.28 -14.81 -4.40
N ILE A 339 13.84 -13.97 -5.26
CA ILE A 339 15.29 -13.94 -5.48
C ILE A 339 15.86 -12.68 -4.84
N SER A 340 16.95 -12.85 -4.10
CA SER A 340 17.76 -11.76 -3.58
C SER A 340 19.25 -12.02 -3.84
N LYS A 341 20.06 -10.97 -3.84
CA LYS A 341 21.52 -11.09 -4.02
C LYS A 341 22.27 -10.09 -3.16
N GLY A 342 23.46 -10.46 -2.71
CA GLY A 342 24.39 -9.53 -2.10
C GLY A 342 24.90 -8.52 -3.13
N TYR A 343 24.95 -7.24 -2.76
CA TYR A 343 25.56 -6.18 -3.55
C TYR A 343 26.61 -5.46 -2.72
N PHE A 344 27.83 -5.36 -3.25
CA PHE A 344 28.88 -4.57 -2.64
C PHE A 344 29.05 -3.24 -3.38
N ASP A 345 28.68 -2.15 -2.72
CA ASP A 345 28.97 -0.81 -3.21
C ASP A 345 30.45 -0.50 -2.96
N ALA A 346 31.25 -0.55 -4.03
CA ALA A 346 32.69 -0.29 -3.96
C ALA A 346 33.02 1.15 -3.53
N VAL A 347 32.15 2.12 -3.80
CA VAL A 347 32.35 3.52 -3.45
C VAL A 347 32.17 3.71 -1.95
N ARG A 348 31.12 3.11 -1.39
CA ARG A 348 30.83 3.21 0.05
C ARG A 348 31.57 2.16 0.88
N ARG A 349 32.13 1.12 0.24
CA ARG A 349 32.68 -0.08 0.85
C ARG A 349 31.68 -0.76 1.78
N LYS A 350 30.44 -0.87 1.32
CA LYS A 350 29.34 -1.43 2.08
C LYS A 350 28.63 -2.52 1.31
N SER A 351 28.12 -3.51 2.01
CA SER A 351 27.37 -4.63 1.44
C SER A 351 25.89 -4.52 1.82
N SER A 352 25.03 -4.70 0.84
CA SER A 352 23.57 -4.66 1.01
C SER A 352 22.93 -5.90 0.40
N LEU A 353 21.86 -6.41 1.02
CA LEU A 353 21.04 -7.45 0.40
C LEU A 353 19.99 -6.79 -0.50
N VAL A 354 20.05 -7.09 -1.79
CA VAL A 354 19.15 -6.54 -2.80
C VAL A 354 18.09 -7.58 -3.12
N GLY A 355 16.83 -7.29 -2.79
CA GLY A 355 15.69 -8.06 -3.29
C GLY A 355 15.50 -7.81 -4.79
N LEU A 356 15.32 -8.86 -5.58
CA LEU A 356 15.04 -8.74 -7.02
C LEU A 356 13.56 -8.96 -7.33
N GLY A 357 12.78 -9.37 -6.33
CA GLY A 357 11.35 -9.62 -6.43
C GLY A 357 11.00 -11.09 -6.66
N PRO A 358 9.72 -11.38 -6.94
CA PRO A 358 9.22 -12.72 -7.22
C PRO A 358 9.53 -13.14 -8.67
N TYR A 359 9.86 -14.42 -8.85
CA TYR A 359 10.13 -15.07 -10.12
C TYR A 359 9.28 -16.33 -10.21
N ALA A 360 8.58 -16.54 -11.34
CA ALA A 360 7.75 -17.73 -11.51
C ALA A 360 8.63 -18.96 -11.74
N THR A 361 8.37 -20.06 -11.04
CA THR A 361 9.08 -21.32 -11.27
C THR A 361 8.56 -21.99 -12.53
N VAL A 362 9.48 -22.48 -13.38
CA VAL A 362 9.15 -23.18 -14.63
C VAL A 362 9.53 -24.64 -14.52
N GLY A 363 8.71 -25.51 -15.11
CA GLY A 363 9.04 -26.93 -15.24
C GLY A 363 8.86 -27.74 -13.96
N ALA A 364 8.24 -27.20 -12.90
CA ALA A 364 8.01 -27.91 -11.62
C ALA A 364 7.35 -29.30 -11.79
N GLN A 365 6.54 -29.48 -12.84
CA GLN A 365 5.81 -30.70 -13.15
C GLN A 365 6.59 -31.68 -14.06
N GLN A 366 7.82 -31.37 -14.45
CA GLN A 366 8.61 -32.24 -15.32
C GLN A 366 9.02 -33.53 -14.60
N THR A 367 9.00 -34.65 -15.33
CA THR A 367 9.40 -35.97 -14.81
C THR A 367 10.92 -36.15 -14.71
N THR A 368 11.68 -35.38 -15.50
CA THR A 368 13.15 -35.44 -15.51
C THR A 368 13.71 -34.42 -14.54
N ILE A 369 14.40 -34.89 -13.50
CA ILE A 369 15.07 -34.03 -12.54
C ILE A 369 16.44 -33.66 -13.08
N LEU A 370 16.61 -32.39 -13.44
CA LEU A 370 17.91 -31.83 -13.78
C LEU A 370 18.53 -31.22 -12.51
N PRO A 371 19.87 -31.15 -12.41
CA PRO A 371 20.55 -30.45 -11.31
C PRO A 371 20.48 -28.92 -11.45
N LYS A 372 19.34 -28.40 -11.91
CA LYS A 372 19.09 -27.01 -12.29
C LYS A 372 17.65 -26.64 -11.99
N ILE A 373 17.45 -25.39 -11.56
CA ILE A 373 16.16 -24.76 -11.35
C ILE A 373 15.94 -23.73 -12.46
N PHE A 374 14.76 -23.75 -13.06
CA PHE A 374 14.37 -22.80 -14.09
C PHE A 374 13.36 -21.82 -13.52
N VAL A 375 13.63 -20.53 -13.68
CA VAL A 375 12.70 -19.47 -13.28
C VAL A 375 12.46 -18.52 -14.45
N LYS A 376 11.24 -18.04 -14.60
CA LYS A 376 10.86 -17.08 -15.63
C LYS A 376 11.30 -15.68 -15.19
N LYS A 377 11.89 -14.91 -16.11
CA LYS A 377 12.17 -13.50 -15.89
C LYS A 377 10.85 -12.74 -15.65
N PRO A 378 10.85 -11.71 -14.78
CA PRO A 378 9.71 -10.82 -14.66
C PRO A 378 9.43 -10.16 -16.01
N MET A 379 8.16 -9.89 -16.31
CA MET A 379 7.80 -9.15 -17.53
C MET A 379 8.51 -7.79 -17.56
N LYS A 380 8.86 -7.32 -18.77
CA LYS A 380 9.48 -6.00 -18.95
C LYS A 380 8.66 -4.90 -18.27
N GLY A 381 9.35 -3.99 -17.61
CA GLY A 381 8.78 -2.90 -16.80
C GLY A 381 8.46 -3.29 -15.35
N LYS A 382 8.52 -4.59 -15.00
CA LYS A 382 8.21 -5.06 -13.63
C LYS A 382 9.44 -5.22 -12.76
N THR A 383 10.63 -5.30 -13.36
CA THR A 383 11.87 -5.44 -12.58
C THR A 383 12.21 -4.15 -11.85
N VAL A 384 12.86 -4.29 -10.70
CA VAL A 384 13.42 -3.16 -9.93
C VAL A 384 14.33 -2.30 -10.79
N LEU A 385 15.14 -2.97 -11.59
CA LEU A 385 16.06 -2.36 -12.53
C LEU A 385 15.33 -1.40 -13.47
N GLU A 386 14.30 -1.89 -14.16
CA GLU A 386 13.56 -1.10 -15.15
C GLU A 386 12.82 0.06 -14.51
N LYS A 387 12.20 -0.13 -13.34
CA LYS A 387 11.56 0.97 -12.60
C LYS A 387 12.56 2.07 -12.24
N MET A 388 13.71 1.70 -11.68
CA MET A 388 14.78 2.64 -11.32
C MET A 388 15.37 3.35 -12.55
N LEU A 389 15.53 2.64 -13.67
CA LEU A 389 16.01 3.24 -14.92
C LEU A 389 14.99 4.19 -15.53
N ALA A 390 13.70 3.86 -15.50
CA ALA A 390 12.62 4.72 -15.99
C ALA A 390 12.56 6.06 -15.23
N GLU A 391 12.77 6.04 -13.92
CA GLU A 391 12.85 7.26 -13.10
C GLU A 391 14.05 8.15 -13.47
N LYS A 392 15.18 7.55 -13.82
CA LYS A 392 16.43 8.28 -14.13
C LYS A 392 16.58 8.66 -15.60
N GLY A 393 15.74 8.13 -16.49
CA GLY A 393 15.84 8.30 -17.95
C GLY A 393 15.42 9.66 -18.49
N LYS A 394 14.76 10.53 -17.70
CA LYS A 394 14.28 11.83 -18.17
C LYS A 394 15.38 12.90 -18.09
N GLY A 395 15.91 13.31 -19.25
CA GLY A 395 16.81 14.46 -19.40
C GLY A 395 18.17 14.13 -20.02
N PRO A 396 19.01 15.17 -20.28
CA PRO A 396 20.30 14.99 -20.93
C PRO A 396 21.22 14.05 -20.13
N ARG A 397 21.92 13.17 -20.85
CA ARG A 397 22.86 12.18 -20.30
C ARG A 397 24.17 12.86 -19.93
N ASP A 398 24.33 13.16 -18.64
CA ASP A 398 25.62 13.54 -18.06
C ASP A 398 26.37 12.28 -17.58
N THR A 399 27.70 12.36 -17.57
CA THR A 399 28.64 11.38 -17.00
C THR A 399 28.25 10.89 -15.61
N HIS A 400 27.75 11.78 -14.74
CA HIS A 400 27.29 11.39 -13.41
C HIS A 400 26.03 10.50 -13.47
N LYS A 401 25.06 10.85 -14.32
CA LYS A 401 23.85 10.05 -14.53
C LYS A 401 24.19 8.69 -15.15
N MET A 402 25.15 8.65 -16.08
CA MET A 402 25.62 7.39 -16.65
C MET A 402 26.21 6.47 -15.59
N ARG A 403 27.02 6.99 -14.66
CA ARG A 403 27.52 6.18 -13.53
C ARG A 403 26.41 5.68 -12.61
N ILE A 404 25.39 6.50 -12.36
CA ILE A 404 24.22 6.07 -11.56
C ILE A 404 23.45 4.96 -12.28
N VAL A 405 23.25 5.09 -13.59
CA VAL A 405 22.60 4.08 -14.41
C VAL A 405 23.40 2.76 -14.41
N GLU A 406 24.73 2.84 -14.53
CA GLU A 406 25.60 1.68 -14.42
C GLU A 406 25.54 1.03 -13.04
N ASP A 407 25.57 1.82 -11.96
CA ASP A 407 25.44 1.31 -10.58
C ASP A 407 24.08 0.63 -10.35
N ILE A 408 22.99 1.23 -10.84
CA ILE A 408 21.65 0.64 -10.80
C ILE A 408 21.64 -0.68 -11.59
N GLN A 409 22.24 -0.71 -12.78
CA GLN A 409 22.33 -1.91 -13.59
C GLN A 409 23.12 -3.01 -12.88
N ASP A 410 24.30 -2.71 -12.33
CA ASP A 410 25.12 -3.68 -11.59
C ASP A 410 24.39 -4.15 -10.31
N ARG A 411 23.69 -3.24 -9.63
CA ARG A 411 22.95 -3.52 -8.40
C ARG A 411 21.73 -4.41 -8.60
N TYR A 412 20.98 -4.26 -9.70
CA TYR A 412 19.70 -4.97 -9.88
C TYR A 412 19.69 -6.01 -11.02
N SER A 413 20.72 -6.06 -11.87
CA SER A 413 20.80 -7.10 -12.91
C SER A 413 21.33 -8.44 -12.37
N LEU A 414 20.78 -9.53 -12.86
CA LEU A 414 21.37 -10.86 -12.73
C LEU A 414 22.28 -11.07 -13.94
N LEU A 415 23.57 -11.28 -13.69
CA LEU A 415 24.57 -11.51 -14.73
C LEU A 415 25.22 -12.86 -14.46
N THR A 416 25.45 -13.64 -15.52
CA THR A 416 26.26 -14.84 -15.39
C THR A 416 27.71 -14.47 -15.12
N ARG A 417 28.43 -15.41 -14.52
CA ARG A 417 29.86 -15.26 -14.25
C ARG A 417 30.65 -14.94 -15.52
N GLU A 418 30.38 -15.66 -16.61
CA GLU A 418 31.05 -15.48 -17.89
C GLU A 418 30.82 -14.08 -18.45
N LEU A 419 29.59 -13.58 -18.33
CA LEU A 419 29.23 -12.26 -18.80
C LEU A 419 29.96 -11.18 -17.98
N LYS A 420 30.06 -11.33 -16.66
CA LYS A 420 30.87 -10.42 -15.82
C LYS A 420 32.35 -10.47 -16.17
N VAL A 421 32.93 -11.66 -16.36
CA VAL A 421 34.32 -11.82 -16.82
C VAL A 421 34.53 -11.10 -18.14
N TRP A 422 33.62 -11.28 -19.08
CA TRP A 422 33.68 -10.65 -20.38
C TRP A 422 33.59 -9.12 -20.27
N GLN A 423 32.64 -8.59 -19.48
CA GLN A 423 32.51 -7.15 -19.23
C GLN A 423 33.75 -6.56 -18.55
N ALA A 424 34.32 -7.25 -17.56
CA ALA A 424 35.54 -6.83 -16.87
C ALA A 424 36.74 -6.81 -17.84
N ARG A 425 36.93 -7.86 -18.65
CA ARG A 425 37.96 -7.93 -19.69
C ARG A 425 37.81 -6.80 -20.71
N ARG A 426 36.59 -6.58 -21.22
CA ARG A 426 36.28 -5.49 -22.16
C ARG A 426 36.59 -4.12 -21.58
N ARG A 427 36.40 -3.94 -20.28
CA ARG A 427 36.70 -2.70 -19.54
C ARG A 427 38.15 -2.61 -19.06
N GLN A 428 38.99 -3.60 -19.34
CA GLN A 428 40.36 -3.73 -18.79
C GLN A 428 40.41 -3.63 -17.26
N LYS A 429 39.35 -4.05 -16.58
CA LYS A 429 39.25 -4.08 -15.12
C LYS A 429 39.62 -5.48 -14.62
N LYS A 430 40.23 -5.54 -13.43
CA LYS A 430 40.39 -6.81 -12.72
C LYS A 430 38.99 -7.39 -12.47
N VAL A 431 38.82 -8.68 -12.73
CA VAL A 431 37.59 -9.37 -12.37
C VAL A 431 37.48 -9.32 -10.85
N GLU A 432 36.46 -8.62 -10.35
CA GLU A 432 36.15 -8.56 -8.93
C GLU A 432 35.63 -9.92 -8.44
N ASN A 433 35.47 -10.04 -7.11
CA ASN A 433 35.04 -11.27 -6.49
C ASN A 433 33.66 -11.72 -7.02
N PHE A 434 33.54 -12.99 -7.39
CA PHE A 434 32.33 -13.58 -7.98
C PHE A 434 31.22 -13.82 -6.95
N ASP A 435 31.47 -13.54 -5.67
CA ASP A 435 30.47 -13.71 -4.61
C ASP A 435 29.21 -12.86 -4.83
N ASN A 436 29.28 -11.82 -5.67
CA ASN A 436 28.11 -11.04 -6.12
C ASN A 436 27.24 -11.77 -7.17
N ASP A 437 27.60 -12.98 -7.59
CA ASP A 437 26.86 -13.84 -8.54
C ASP A 437 25.98 -14.89 -7.84
N MET A 438 26.15 -15.02 -6.51
CA MET A 438 25.29 -15.88 -5.72
C MET A 438 23.96 -15.17 -5.47
N CYS A 439 22.87 -15.86 -5.76
CA CYS A 439 21.53 -15.43 -5.39
C CYS A 439 20.95 -16.37 -4.33
N GLN A 440 20.26 -15.78 -3.38
CA GLN A 440 19.46 -16.49 -2.41
C GLN A 440 18.03 -16.59 -2.96
N VAL A 441 17.58 -17.83 -3.14
CA VAL A 441 16.23 -18.20 -3.58
C VAL A 441 15.42 -18.57 -2.33
N SER A 442 14.40 -17.78 -2.03
CA SER A 442 13.50 -17.99 -0.90
C SER A 442 12.12 -18.43 -1.39
N PHE A 443 11.53 -19.44 -0.76
CA PHE A 443 10.21 -19.92 -1.14
C PHE A 443 9.48 -20.54 0.05
N ALA A 444 8.16 -20.63 -0.02
CA ALA A 444 7.34 -21.21 1.02
C ALA A 444 6.57 -22.41 0.49
N SER A 445 6.44 -23.47 1.29
CA SER A 445 5.72 -24.68 0.90
C SER A 445 5.14 -25.39 2.13
N SER A 446 3.97 -26.00 1.97
CA SER A 446 3.35 -26.93 2.93
C SER A 446 3.87 -28.36 2.76
N TYR A 447 4.86 -28.60 1.90
CA TYR A 447 5.43 -29.93 1.74
C TYR A 447 6.07 -30.43 3.04
N GLY A 448 5.72 -31.66 3.41
CA GLY A 448 6.16 -32.29 4.65
C GLY A 448 5.39 -31.82 5.89
N THR A 449 4.40 -30.92 5.78
CA THR A 449 3.56 -30.52 6.92
C THR A 449 2.31 -31.39 6.99
N THR A 450 2.02 -31.94 8.17
CA THR A 450 0.76 -32.64 8.46
C THR A 450 -0.34 -31.63 8.85
N PRO A 451 -1.62 -31.96 8.67
CA PRO A 451 -2.72 -31.10 9.16
C PRO A 451 -2.71 -30.89 10.68
N GLN A 452 -2.05 -31.78 11.41
CA GLN A 452 -1.87 -31.72 12.87
C GLN A 452 -0.60 -30.96 13.26
N ASP A 453 0.28 -30.65 12.31
CA ASP A 453 1.46 -29.86 12.59
C ASP A 453 1.03 -28.46 12.98
N ILE A 454 1.78 -27.89 13.92
CA ILE A 454 1.68 -26.50 14.33
C ILE A 454 1.91 -25.56 13.13
N TYR A 455 2.52 -26.07 12.04
CA TYR A 455 3.01 -25.29 10.91
C TYR A 455 2.27 -25.66 9.61
N PRO A 456 1.30 -24.88 9.14
CA PRO A 456 0.71 -25.11 7.82
C PRO A 456 1.67 -24.76 6.67
N MET A 457 2.83 -24.17 6.97
CA MET A 457 3.79 -23.73 5.97
C MET A 457 5.21 -23.64 6.52
N ARG A 458 6.18 -24.06 5.70
CA ARG A 458 7.62 -23.90 5.93
C ARG A 458 8.17 -22.88 4.94
N VAL A 459 9.11 -22.06 5.38
CA VAL A 459 9.87 -21.15 4.52
C VAL A 459 11.27 -21.67 4.36
N PHE A 460 11.75 -21.70 3.13
CA PHE A 460 13.05 -22.23 2.76
C PHE A 460 13.91 -21.15 2.11
N ASN A 461 15.22 -21.27 2.30
CA ASN A 461 16.25 -20.44 1.69
C ASN A 461 17.28 -21.35 1.03
N LEU A 462 17.51 -21.15 -0.25
CA LEU A 462 18.38 -21.96 -1.10
C LEU A 462 19.39 -21.05 -1.79
N ASN A 463 20.67 -21.31 -1.61
CA ASN A 463 21.73 -20.55 -2.28
C ASN A 463 21.99 -21.13 -3.67
N CYS A 464 21.95 -20.27 -4.68
CA CYS A 464 22.08 -20.66 -6.08
C CYS A 464 23.11 -19.79 -6.81
N GLU A 465 23.75 -20.38 -7.83
CA GLU A 465 24.52 -19.68 -8.86
C GLU A 465 23.66 -19.52 -10.12
N LEU A 466 23.70 -18.34 -10.72
CA LEU A 466 23.12 -18.12 -12.04
C LEU A 466 24.07 -18.61 -13.14
N ILE A 467 23.70 -19.69 -13.81
CA ILE A 467 24.51 -20.28 -14.88
C ILE A 467 24.18 -19.66 -16.24
N ASP A 468 22.90 -19.44 -16.49
CA ASP A 468 22.45 -19.02 -17.82
C ASP A 468 21.29 -18.03 -17.74
N VAL A 469 21.28 -17.11 -18.71
CA VAL A 469 20.28 -16.05 -18.87
C VAL A 469 19.73 -16.19 -20.28
N GLY A 470 18.71 -17.03 -20.44
CA GLY A 470 17.97 -17.18 -21.69
C GLY A 470 17.15 -15.94 -22.03
N LEU A 471 16.37 -15.97 -23.11
CA LEU A 471 15.50 -14.84 -23.49
C LEU A 471 14.45 -14.58 -22.40
N GLU A 472 13.67 -15.60 -22.05
CA GLU A 472 12.57 -15.52 -21.09
C GLU A 472 12.86 -16.14 -19.73
N ASN A 473 13.88 -17.02 -19.65
CA ASN A 473 14.16 -17.83 -18.47
C ASN A 473 15.56 -17.58 -17.92
N LEU A 474 15.72 -17.82 -16.62
CA LEU A 474 16.99 -17.91 -15.93
C LEU A 474 17.21 -19.35 -15.49
N THR A 475 18.46 -19.79 -15.58
CA THR A 475 18.87 -21.12 -15.12
C THR A 475 19.74 -20.96 -13.87
N LEU A 476 19.23 -21.46 -12.76
CA LEU A 476 19.87 -21.44 -11.46
C LEU A 476 20.39 -22.83 -11.13
N LYS A 477 21.54 -22.91 -10.46
CA LYS A 477 22.08 -24.16 -9.93
C LYS A 477 22.28 -24.01 -8.43
N PRO A 478 21.69 -24.88 -7.61
CA PRO A 478 21.98 -24.89 -6.19
C PRO A 478 23.48 -25.08 -5.94
N LEU A 479 24.02 -24.40 -4.94
CA LEU A 479 25.43 -24.52 -4.62
C LEU A 479 25.70 -25.80 -3.81
N PHE A 480 26.68 -26.58 -4.27
CA PHE A 480 27.14 -27.81 -3.61
C PHE A 480 28.53 -27.58 -2.99
N PHE A 481 28.73 -28.06 -1.77
CA PHE A 481 29.91 -27.77 -0.93
C PHE A 481 31.24 -28.31 -1.48
N GLU A 482 31.22 -29.25 -2.44
CA GLU A 482 32.45 -29.80 -3.01
C GLU A 482 33.17 -28.84 -3.97
N ASP A 483 32.57 -27.71 -4.37
CA ASP A 483 33.33 -26.66 -5.03
C ASP A 483 34.32 -26.05 -4.02
N ALA A 484 35.58 -25.86 -4.43
CA ALA A 484 36.74 -25.64 -3.56
C ALA A 484 36.66 -24.40 -2.63
N ARG A 485 35.58 -23.63 -2.72
CA ARG A 485 35.34 -22.34 -2.06
C ARG A 485 34.39 -22.41 -0.86
N ALA A 486 33.66 -23.51 -0.67
CA ALA A 486 32.69 -23.63 0.43
C ALA A 486 33.27 -24.20 1.73
N ARG A 487 34.53 -24.67 1.73
CA ARG A 487 35.15 -25.58 2.71
C ARG A 487 35.11 -25.21 4.21
N ASP A 488 34.69 -24.00 4.57
CA ASP A 488 34.70 -23.51 5.95
C ASP A 488 33.31 -23.45 6.63
N VAL A 489 32.21 -23.83 5.96
CA VAL A 489 30.88 -23.89 6.60
C VAL A 489 30.62 -25.29 7.15
N SER A 490 30.45 -25.42 8.47
CA SER A 490 30.44 -26.71 9.19
C SER A 490 29.22 -27.61 8.94
N GLU A 491 28.21 -27.16 8.20
CA GLU A 491 26.94 -27.86 8.01
C GLU A 491 26.64 -28.01 6.51
N ARG A 492 26.37 -29.24 6.06
CA ARG A 492 25.98 -29.59 4.68
C ARG A 492 24.56 -29.11 4.35
N GLU A 493 24.30 -27.82 4.51
CA GLU A 493 22.96 -27.26 4.36
C GLU A 493 22.79 -26.70 2.95
N PHE A 494 22.34 -27.55 2.03
CA PHE A 494 21.97 -27.13 0.67
C PHE A 494 20.82 -26.12 0.69
N ILE A 495 19.91 -26.30 1.65
CA ILE A 495 18.71 -25.51 1.86
C ILE A 495 18.53 -25.32 3.38
N ARG A 496 18.06 -24.14 3.75
CA ARG A 496 17.78 -23.78 5.15
C ARG A 496 16.30 -23.57 5.33
N GLN A 497 15.71 -24.24 6.30
CA GLN A 497 14.37 -23.93 6.77
C GLN A 497 14.42 -22.78 7.78
N GLU A 498 13.41 -21.90 7.74
CA GLU A 498 13.21 -20.89 8.78
C GLU A 498 12.92 -21.57 10.13
N ASP A 499 13.76 -21.28 11.13
CA ASP A 499 13.84 -21.95 12.43
C ASP A 499 13.10 -21.22 13.55
N GLY A 500 12.35 -20.16 13.22
CA GLY A 500 11.54 -19.39 14.17
C GLY A 500 10.16 -20.01 14.45
N PHE A 501 9.48 -19.52 15.48
CA PHE A 501 8.10 -19.89 15.77
C PHE A 501 7.16 -19.16 14.82
N PRO A 502 6.38 -19.83 13.95
CA PRO A 502 5.44 -19.15 13.08
C PRO A 502 4.28 -18.58 13.86
N VAL A 503 3.88 -17.35 13.55
CA VAL A 503 2.85 -16.63 14.29
C VAL A 503 1.79 -16.06 13.35
N ASP A 504 0.54 -16.07 13.80
CA ASP A 504 -0.55 -15.34 13.18
C ASP A 504 -0.31 -13.84 13.35
N LEU A 505 -0.11 -13.14 12.23
CA LEU A 505 -0.17 -11.70 12.22
C LEU A 505 -1.64 -11.27 12.30
N LEU A 506 -2.03 -10.67 13.42
CA LEU A 506 -3.40 -10.17 13.62
C LEU A 506 -3.55 -8.73 13.15
N ASN A 507 -2.52 -7.91 13.40
CA ASN A 507 -2.52 -6.51 13.01
C ASN A 507 -1.10 -6.01 12.75
N PHE A 508 -0.90 -5.10 11.80
CA PHE A 508 0.37 -4.39 11.68
C PHE A 508 0.20 -2.91 11.38
N SER A 509 1.25 -2.16 11.70
CA SER A 509 1.41 -0.73 11.47
C SER A 509 2.87 -0.43 11.17
N VAL A 510 3.20 0.83 10.90
CA VAL A 510 4.59 1.23 10.62
C VAL A 510 5.53 1.05 11.82
N GLY A 511 5.00 1.13 13.05
CA GLY A 511 5.79 1.09 14.29
C GLY A 511 5.61 -0.17 15.13
N GLY A 512 4.84 -1.14 14.67
CA GLY A 512 4.56 -2.33 15.46
C GLY A 512 3.51 -3.23 14.86
N ALA A 513 3.34 -4.40 15.47
CA ALA A 513 2.40 -5.41 15.03
C ALA A 513 1.85 -6.21 16.20
N GLU A 514 0.66 -6.79 16.01
CA GLU A 514 -0.03 -7.65 16.96
C GLU A 514 -0.03 -9.07 16.41
N PHE A 515 0.39 -10.02 17.23
CA PHE A 515 0.49 -11.42 16.84
C PHE A 515 -0.13 -12.35 17.88
N ARG A 516 -0.41 -13.57 17.42
CA ARG A 516 -0.82 -14.70 18.24
C ARG A 516 -0.07 -15.94 17.74
N GLY A 517 0.17 -16.92 18.62
CA GLY A 517 0.90 -18.14 18.26
C GLY A 517 0.19 -18.92 17.16
N ALA A 518 -1.10 -19.20 17.35
CA ALA A 518 -2.00 -19.72 16.33
C ALA A 518 -3.45 -19.53 16.79
N GLU A 519 -4.43 -19.99 15.99
CA GLU A 519 -5.83 -20.01 16.40
C GLU A 519 -6.12 -20.97 17.55
N GLU A 520 -5.45 -22.12 17.57
CA GLU A 520 -5.60 -23.13 18.59
C GLU A 520 -4.91 -22.70 19.91
N GLU A 521 -5.59 -22.92 21.03
CA GLU A 521 -5.10 -22.50 22.35
C GLU A 521 -3.78 -23.21 22.73
N ALA A 522 -3.66 -24.51 22.42
CA ALA A 522 -2.46 -25.29 22.72
C ALA A 522 -1.21 -24.72 22.02
N GLN A 523 -1.34 -24.36 20.75
CA GLN A 523 -0.28 -23.75 19.95
C GLN A 523 0.05 -22.34 20.44
N HIS A 524 -0.97 -21.58 20.86
CA HIS A 524 -0.73 -20.27 21.46
C HIS A 524 0.05 -20.37 22.78
N LYS A 525 -0.24 -21.36 23.64
CA LYS A 525 0.53 -21.61 24.86
C LYS A 525 1.97 -22.00 24.54
N ALA A 526 2.18 -22.88 23.56
CA ALA A 526 3.52 -23.26 23.10
C ALA A 526 4.35 -22.04 22.66
N PHE A 527 3.73 -21.09 21.95
CA PHE A 527 4.38 -19.83 21.57
C PHE A 527 4.81 -18.99 22.78
N LEU A 528 3.92 -18.82 23.76
CA LEU A 528 4.22 -18.04 24.96
C LEU A 528 5.34 -18.69 25.78
N ASN A 529 5.32 -20.02 25.90
CA ASN A 529 6.37 -20.78 26.57
C ASN A 529 7.71 -20.68 25.85
N TYR A 530 7.70 -20.73 24.52
CA TYR A 530 8.91 -20.53 23.74
C TYR A 530 9.53 -19.16 23.99
N LEU A 531 8.72 -18.09 23.97
CA LEU A 531 9.19 -16.72 24.23
C LEU A 531 9.63 -16.50 25.69
N GLY A 532 8.86 -17.05 26.64
CA GLY A 532 9.11 -16.92 28.08
C GLY A 532 10.27 -17.78 28.58
N GLY A 533 10.50 -18.92 27.95
CA GLY A 533 11.52 -19.90 28.32
C GLY A 533 11.04 -20.99 29.27
N GLU A 534 12.01 -21.75 29.77
CA GLU A 534 11.76 -22.85 30.72
C GLU A 534 11.09 -22.32 31.99
N GLY A 535 10.04 -23.01 32.45
CA GLY A 535 9.28 -22.66 33.65
C GLY A 535 8.28 -21.51 33.48
N PHE A 536 8.05 -21.01 32.26
CA PHE A 536 7.11 -19.90 32.03
C PHE A 536 5.66 -20.22 32.44
N GLU A 537 5.22 -21.47 32.26
CA GLU A 537 3.86 -21.91 32.61
C GLU A 537 3.57 -21.86 34.11
N ASP A 538 4.61 -22.04 34.93
CA ASP A 538 4.50 -22.09 36.39
C ASP A 538 4.46 -20.69 37.03
N LEU A 539 4.78 -19.66 36.26
CA LEU A 539 4.79 -18.27 36.72
C LEU A 539 3.37 -17.74 36.91
N SER A 540 3.18 -16.85 37.88
CA SER A 540 1.95 -16.09 37.99
C SER A 540 1.73 -15.19 36.76
N PHE A 541 0.48 -14.80 36.49
CA PHE A 541 0.16 -13.96 35.33
C PHE A 541 0.99 -12.65 35.28
N GLU A 542 1.23 -12.03 36.44
CA GLU A 542 2.05 -10.80 36.52
C GLU A 542 3.52 -11.08 36.15
N GLU A 543 4.07 -12.18 36.67
CA GLU A 543 5.44 -12.61 36.36
C GLU A 543 5.59 -13.03 34.89
N GLN A 544 4.58 -13.67 34.30
CA GLN A 544 4.53 -14.00 32.87
C GLN A 544 4.58 -12.73 32.01
N VAL A 545 3.78 -11.73 32.34
CA VAL A 545 3.76 -10.43 31.65
C VAL A 545 5.13 -9.74 31.75
N ASP A 546 5.74 -9.74 32.92
CA ASP A 546 7.04 -9.12 33.13
C ASP A 546 8.18 -9.88 32.43
N ALA A 547 8.16 -11.22 32.43
CA ALA A 547 9.12 -12.03 31.69
C ALA A 547 9.06 -11.75 30.18
N LEU A 548 7.86 -11.66 29.60
CA LEU A 548 7.69 -11.35 28.17
C LEU A 548 8.10 -9.91 27.82
N ARG A 549 7.96 -8.95 28.74
CA ARG A 549 8.40 -7.56 28.52
C ARG A 549 9.90 -7.38 28.55
N LYS A 550 10.62 -8.25 29.27
CA LYS A 550 12.07 -8.14 29.47
C LYS A 550 12.88 -8.50 28.23
N HIS A 551 12.35 -9.31 27.32
CA HIS A 551 13.11 -9.78 26.15
C HIS A 551 12.66 -9.13 24.85
N ALA A 552 13.62 -8.88 23.96
CA ALA A 552 13.30 -8.53 22.58
C ALA A 552 13.00 -9.80 21.76
N VAL A 553 12.16 -9.63 20.75
CA VAL A 553 11.77 -10.68 19.80
C VAL A 553 12.24 -10.25 18.41
N LEU A 554 12.98 -11.12 17.73
CA LEU A 554 13.34 -10.93 16.34
C LEU A 554 12.24 -11.51 15.45
N LEU A 555 11.65 -10.68 14.61
CA LEU A 555 10.57 -11.04 13.71
C LEU A 555 11.10 -11.08 12.27
N TYR A 556 10.80 -12.15 11.54
CA TYR A 556 11.00 -12.25 10.10
C TYR A 556 9.65 -12.23 9.40
N PHE A 557 9.40 -11.20 8.60
CA PHE A 557 8.23 -11.12 7.74
C PHE A 557 8.59 -11.53 6.32
N TYR A 558 7.85 -12.48 5.78
CA TYR A 558 7.96 -12.96 4.41
C TYR A 558 6.72 -12.51 3.62
N PRO A 559 6.84 -11.50 2.75
CA PRO A 559 5.68 -10.96 2.04
C PRO A 559 5.12 -11.96 1.03
N VAL A 560 3.80 -12.07 1.00
CA VAL A 560 3.02 -12.80 0.01
C VAL A 560 2.16 -11.78 -0.72
N LEU A 561 2.57 -11.46 -1.94
CA LEU A 561 1.93 -10.43 -2.77
C LEU A 561 1.03 -11.11 -3.81
N THR A 562 -0.27 -10.81 -3.77
CA THR A 562 -1.27 -11.42 -4.65
C THR A 562 -1.89 -10.33 -5.54
N PHE A 563 -1.10 -9.77 -6.46
CA PHE A 563 -1.53 -8.73 -7.41
C PHE A 563 -1.82 -9.34 -8.79
N THR A 564 -2.87 -10.18 -8.87
CA THR A 564 -3.21 -10.90 -10.11
C THR A 564 -3.95 -10.02 -11.13
N ARG A 565 -4.64 -8.97 -10.69
CA ARG A 565 -5.39 -8.07 -11.59
C ARG A 565 -4.47 -7.00 -12.17
N SER A 566 -4.51 -6.82 -13.48
CA SER A 566 -3.72 -5.80 -14.20
C SER A 566 -3.99 -4.38 -13.68
N GLN A 567 -5.24 -4.06 -13.35
CA GLN A 567 -5.68 -2.74 -12.87
C GLN A 567 -5.05 -2.32 -11.53
N ILE A 568 -4.65 -3.27 -10.69
CA ILE A 568 -4.09 -2.98 -9.35
C ILE A 568 -2.59 -3.23 -9.26
N GLN A 569 -1.98 -3.74 -10.33
CA GLN A 569 -0.56 -4.08 -10.36
C GLN A 569 0.34 -2.87 -10.13
N ASP A 570 -0.10 -1.67 -10.54
CA ASP A 570 0.65 -0.43 -10.32
C ASP A 570 0.76 -0.04 -8.83
N TYR A 571 -0.06 -0.64 -7.97
CA TYR A 571 -0.03 -0.42 -6.52
C TYR A 571 0.84 -1.45 -5.77
N GLU A 572 1.40 -2.44 -6.47
CA GLU A 572 2.25 -3.49 -5.88
C GLU A 572 3.47 -2.86 -5.17
N PRO A 573 3.62 -3.04 -3.83
CA PRO A 573 4.75 -2.47 -3.10
C PRO A 573 6.05 -3.18 -3.48
N TYR A 574 7.14 -2.45 -3.49
CA TYR A 574 8.46 -3.03 -3.72
C TYR A 574 9.08 -3.49 -2.39
N LEU A 575 8.91 -4.78 -2.07
CA LEU A 575 9.38 -5.37 -0.82
C LEU A 575 10.52 -6.36 -1.03
N PRO A 576 11.48 -6.44 -0.09
CA PRO A 576 12.45 -7.53 -0.09
C PRO A 576 11.75 -8.86 0.25
N GLY A 577 12.29 -9.98 -0.20
CA GLY A 577 11.73 -11.31 0.09
C GLY A 577 11.73 -11.69 1.57
N ARG A 578 12.46 -10.95 2.41
CA ARG A 578 12.48 -11.08 3.87
C ARG A 578 12.69 -9.72 4.52
N ILE A 579 11.80 -9.34 5.43
CA ILE A 579 11.90 -8.10 6.23
C ILE A 579 12.16 -8.50 7.68
N PRO A 580 13.39 -8.36 8.18
CA PRO A 580 13.71 -8.69 9.56
C PRO A 580 13.56 -7.44 10.45
N VAL A 581 12.97 -7.58 11.63
CA VAL A 581 12.73 -6.46 12.57
C VAL A 581 12.87 -6.96 14.01
N ILE A 582 13.59 -6.23 14.86
CA ILE A 582 13.62 -6.54 16.30
C ILE A 582 12.56 -5.69 16.99
N ALA A 583 11.74 -6.34 17.79
CA ALA A 583 10.58 -5.76 18.45
C ALA A 583 10.57 -6.07 19.95
N ARG A 584 9.81 -5.29 20.70
CA ARG A 584 9.54 -5.52 22.12
C ARG A 584 8.07 -5.71 22.38
N VAL A 585 7.71 -6.50 23.38
CA VAL A 585 6.32 -6.62 23.80
C VAL A 585 5.90 -5.35 24.51
N ALA A 586 4.98 -4.60 23.91
CA ALA A 586 4.50 -3.32 24.43
C ALA A 586 3.10 -3.43 25.06
N ARG A 587 2.27 -4.36 24.57
CA ARG A 587 0.88 -4.52 24.99
C ARG A 587 0.50 -5.98 25.03
N PHE A 588 -0.47 -6.29 25.88
CA PHE A 588 -1.08 -7.61 25.97
C PHE A 588 -2.57 -7.45 25.76
N ARG A 589 -3.16 -8.34 24.98
CA ARG A 589 -4.61 -8.54 25.00
C ARG A 589 -4.88 -9.74 25.89
N THR A 590 -5.78 -9.56 26.84
CA THR A 590 -6.13 -10.61 27.81
C THR A 590 -7.59 -10.98 27.68
N ALA A 591 -7.91 -12.23 27.96
CA ALA A 591 -9.28 -12.70 28.17
C ALA A 591 -9.33 -13.55 29.44
N LEU A 592 -10.52 -13.73 30.00
CA LEU A 592 -10.72 -14.67 31.09
C LEU A 592 -10.82 -16.07 30.50
N ASN A 593 -10.05 -16.99 31.05
CA ASN A 593 -10.17 -18.40 30.73
C ASN A 593 -11.51 -18.91 31.28
N ALA A 594 -12.28 -19.62 30.43
CA ALA A 594 -13.63 -20.07 30.77
C ALA A 594 -13.66 -21.02 31.98
N ASP A 595 -12.65 -21.87 32.12
CA ASP A 595 -12.59 -22.93 33.12
C ASP A 595 -12.02 -22.43 34.46
N THR A 596 -10.94 -21.65 34.41
CA THR A 596 -10.20 -21.22 35.60
C THR A 596 -10.61 -19.84 36.11
N GLN A 597 -11.34 -19.05 35.31
CA GLN A 597 -11.65 -17.64 35.58
C GLN A 597 -10.40 -16.74 35.77
N GLN A 598 -9.21 -17.25 35.42
CA GLN A 598 -7.97 -16.50 35.51
C GLN A 598 -7.71 -15.74 34.20
N PRO A 599 -7.04 -14.57 34.26
CA PRO A 599 -6.64 -13.85 33.07
C PRO A 599 -5.60 -14.64 32.29
N GLN A 600 -5.79 -14.77 30.98
CA GLN A 600 -4.87 -15.41 30.06
C GLN A 600 -4.52 -14.45 28.92
N ILE A 601 -3.26 -14.51 28.46
CA ILE A 601 -2.79 -13.75 27.31
C ILE A 601 -3.39 -14.37 26.03
N VAL A 602 -4.01 -13.54 25.19
CA VAL A 602 -4.66 -13.93 23.92
C VAL A 602 -3.84 -13.48 22.71
N SER A 603 -3.19 -12.31 22.81
CA SER A 603 -2.31 -11.79 21.77
C SER A 603 -1.27 -10.84 22.36
N LEU A 604 -0.14 -10.73 21.65
CA LEU A 604 0.98 -9.84 21.98
C LEU A 604 1.00 -8.67 21.00
N GLY A 605 0.91 -7.45 21.52
CA GLY A 605 1.17 -6.23 20.77
C GLY A 605 2.64 -5.83 20.90
N LEU A 606 3.40 -5.98 19.81
CA LEU A 606 4.80 -5.64 19.75
C LEU A 606 5.04 -4.26 19.12
N GLU A 607 6.03 -3.55 19.66
CA GLU A 607 6.57 -2.29 19.14
C GLU A 607 7.94 -2.55 18.51
N PHE A 608 8.15 -2.08 17.28
CA PHE A 608 9.42 -2.24 16.59
C PHE A 608 10.47 -1.32 17.22
N ILE A 609 11.65 -1.87 17.52
CA ILE A 609 12.73 -1.14 18.20
C ILE A 609 14.03 -1.07 17.39
N TYR A 610 14.32 -2.04 16.52
CA TYR A 610 15.45 -1.95 15.59
C TYR A 610 15.11 -2.44 14.19
N ASN A 611 15.71 -1.78 13.19
CA ASN A 611 15.72 -2.21 11.80
C ASN A 611 17.13 -2.61 11.38
N PRO A 612 17.29 -3.56 10.44
CA PRO A 612 18.58 -3.84 9.86
C PRO A 612 19.11 -2.60 9.14
N VAL A 613 20.39 -2.31 9.30
CA VAL A 613 21.07 -1.30 8.48
C VAL A 613 21.22 -1.91 7.08
N GLN A 614 20.53 -1.31 6.09
CA GLN A 614 20.47 -1.86 4.73
C GLN A 614 21.84 -2.11 4.11
N ASP A 615 22.81 -1.28 4.45
CA ASP A 615 24.19 -1.33 3.95
C ASP A 615 25.15 -2.13 4.88
N ALA A 616 24.64 -2.98 5.76
CA ALA A 616 25.41 -3.81 6.69
C ALA A 616 25.05 -5.30 6.60
N TYR A 617 24.96 -5.84 5.38
CA TYR A 617 24.69 -7.25 5.14
C TYR A 617 25.99 -8.06 5.02
N SER A 618 26.20 -9.07 5.89
CA SER A 618 27.28 -10.04 5.72
C SER A 618 26.92 -11.05 4.64
N ARG A 619 27.77 -11.09 3.60
CA ARG A 619 27.66 -12.03 2.49
C ARG A 619 28.06 -13.45 2.90
N ASP A 620 29.02 -13.55 3.80
CA ASP A 620 29.58 -14.84 4.21
C ASP A 620 28.58 -15.59 5.10
N LEU A 621 27.88 -14.85 5.97
CA LEU A 621 26.92 -15.39 6.92
C LEU A 621 25.47 -15.34 6.39
N ASN A 622 25.22 -14.62 5.29
CA ASN A 622 23.89 -14.34 4.74
C ASN A 622 22.91 -13.70 5.75
N VAL A 623 23.42 -12.85 6.64
CA VAL A 623 22.66 -12.15 7.69
C VAL A 623 23.05 -10.67 7.76
N TYR A 624 22.23 -9.85 8.42
CA TYR A 624 22.57 -8.46 8.70
C TYR A 624 23.46 -8.36 9.95
N ASP A 625 24.58 -7.65 9.81
CA ASP A 625 25.58 -7.47 10.85
C ASP A 625 25.24 -6.34 11.81
N GLN A 626 24.46 -5.36 11.36
CA GLN A 626 24.14 -4.16 12.14
C GLN A 626 22.67 -3.81 12.05
N TRP A 627 22.17 -3.27 13.16
CA TRP A 627 20.79 -2.88 13.36
C TRP A 627 20.74 -1.50 14.01
N GLU A 628 19.92 -0.62 13.47
CA GLU A 628 19.72 0.74 13.96
C GLU A 628 18.40 0.88 14.71
N GLN A 629 18.42 1.67 15.77
CA GLN A 629 17.25 1.89 16.60
C GLN A 629 16.19 2.69 15.84
N ILE A 630 14.95 2.21 15.90
CA ILE A 630 13.77 2.90 15.39
C ILE A 630 13.43 4.03 16.38
N THR A 631 13.76 5.26 16.01
CA THR A 631 13.33 6.45 16.75
C THR A 631 11.85 6.76 16.49
N PRO A 632 11.17 7.54 17.35
CA PRO A 632 9.76 7.92 17.17
C PRO A 632 9.41 8.67 15.87
N TYR A 633 10.43 9.05 15.08
CA TYR A 633 10.29 9.73 13.78
C TYR A 633 10.87 8.93 12.62
N THR A 634 11.69 7.90 12.89
CA THR A 634 12.26 7.01 11.88
C THR A 634 11.44 5.73 11.88
N GLU A 635 10.39 5.74 11.07
CA GLU A 635 9.53 4.61 10.82
C GLU A 635 10.24 3.54 9.95
N ASN A 636 9.81 2.28 10.01
CA ASN A 636 10.36 1.25 9.14
C ASN A 636 9.99 1.55 7.67
N THR A 637 11.00 1.74 6.83
CA THR A 637 10.82 2.17 5.43
C THR A 637 9.99 1.19 4.61
N GLN A 638 10.14 -0.11 4.85
CA GLN A 638 9.40 -1.17 4.15
C GLN A 638 7.92 -1.13 4.54
N PHE A 639 7.62 -0.98 5.84
CA PHE A 639 6.23 -0.83 6.29
C PHE A 639 5.61 0.49 5.83
N ILE A 640 6.36 1.60 5.73
CA ILE A 640 5.86 2.84 5.11
C ILE A 640 5.41 2.58 3.67
N GLU A 641 6.20 1.84 2.90
CA GLU A 641 5.88 1.50 1.52
C GLU A 641 4.61 0.66 1.42
N ILE A 642 4.49 -0.38 2.27
CA ILE A 642 3.27 -1.19 2.39
C ILE A 642 2.06 -0.30 2.69
N HIS A 643 2.18 0.63 3.64
CA HIS A 643 1.09 1.53 4.00
C HIS A 643 0.68 2.44 2.84
N LYS A 644 1.66 2.96 2.08
CA LYS A 644 1.39 3.77 0.89
C LYS A 644 0.64 2.96 -0.16
N SER A 645 1.11 1.76 -0.48
CA SER A 645 0.45 0.87 -1.43
C SER A 645 -0.98 0.54 -1.02
N LEU A 646 -1.19 0.15 0.24
CA LEU A 646 -2.54 -0.11 0.77
C LEU A 646 -3.45 1.11 0.69
N GLN A 647 -2.96 2.31 1.05
CA GLN A 647 -3.75 3.54 0.96
C GLN A 647 -4.18 3.85 -0.47
N LEU A 648 -3.29 3.66 -1.45
CA LEU A 648 -3.61 3.86 -2.86
C LEU A 648 -4.64 2.83 -3.34
N LEU A 649 -4.46 1.56 -2.98
CA LEU A 649 -5.43 0.49 -3.23
C LEU A 649 -6.81 0.86 -2.67
N PHE A 650 -6.87 1.36 -1.43
CA PHE A 650 -8.12 1.84 -0.82
C PHE A 650 -8.75 3.03 -1.54
N GLY A 651 -7.94 3.97 -2.02
CA GLY A 651 -8.42 5.05 -2.88
C GLY A 651 -9.02 4.52 -4.17
N PHE A 652 -8.34 3.56 -4.81
CA PHE A 652 -8.78 2.94 -6.06
C PHE A 652 -10.14 2.25 -5.93
N ASP A 653 -10.33 1.35 -4.96
CA ASP A 653 -11.66 0.70 -4.86
C ASP A 653 -12.76 1.66 -4.42
N ARG A 654 -12.43 2.74 -3.67
CA ARG A 654 -13.45 3.73 -3.34
C ARG A 654 -13.95 4.42 -4.60
N ALA A 655 -13.03 4.85 -5.47
CA ALA A 655 -13.38 5.39 -6.78
C ALA A 655 -14.17 4.37 -7.61
N LEU A 656 -13.72 3.11 -7.68
CA LEU A 656 -14.43 2.06 -8.41
C LEU A 656 -15.86 1.83 -7.90
N ASN A 657 -16.06 1.85 -6.57
CA ASN A 657 -17.39 1.69 -5.98
C ASN A 657 -18.26 2.93 -6.18
N GLU A 658 -17.68 4.12 -6.26
CA GLU A 658 -18.37 5.36 -6.59
C GLU A 658 -18.83 5.36 -8.05
N ASP A 659 -17.95 4.98 -8.99
CA ASP A 659 -18.28 4.82 -10.41
C ASP A 659 -19.43 3.83 -10.61
N LEU A 660 -19.36 2.64 -9.97
CA LEU A 660 -20.44 1.66 -10.01
C LEU A 660 -21.77 2.18 -9.44
N ARG A 661 -21.72 3.04 -8.41
CA ARG A 661 -22.91 3.67 -7.84
C ARG A 661 -23.49 4.74 -8.75
N GLU A 662 -22.64 5.51 -9.42
CA GLU A 662 -23.09 6.51 -10.39
C GLU A 662 -23.77 5.85 -11.59
N ASP A 663 -23.23 4.74 -12.09
CA ASP A 663 -23.82 3.99 -13.21
C ASP A 663 -25.17 3.39 -12.84
N GLN A 664 -25.31 2.80 -11.64
CA GLN A 664 -26.62 2.35 -11.13
C GLN A 664 -27.62 3.50 -10.98
N THR A 665 -27.15 4.69 -10.63
CA THR A 665 -28.02 5.88 -10.49
C THR A 665 -28.44 6.42 -11.86
N LYS A 666 -27.56 6.38 -12.87
CA LYS A 666 -27.89 6.73 -14.25
C LYS A 666 -28.88 5.75 -14.85
N GLU A 667 -28.68 4.45 -14.68
CA GLU A 667 -29.59 3.41 -15.16
C GLU A 667 -31.00 3.58 -14.58
N LYS A 668 -31.13 3.86 -13.27
CA LYS A 668 -32.42 4.15 -12.65
C LYS A 668 -33.12 5.38 -13.23
N LYS A 669 -32.38 6.45 -13.54
CA LYS A 669 -32.95 7.67 -14.14
C LYS A 669 -33.38 7.45 -15.59
N THR A 670 -32.59 6.72 -16.38
CA THR A 670 -32.96 6.39 -17.77
C THR A 670 -34.12 5.38 -17.84
N GLY A 671 -34.25 4.50 -16.83
CA GLY A 671 -35.41 3.61 -16.69
C GLY A 671 -36.70 4.38 -16.41
N SER A 672 -36.67 5.33 -15.46
CA SER A 672 -37.86 6.13 -15.12
C SER A 672 -38.31 7.06 -16.24
N GLU A 673 -37.40 7.63 -17.04
CA GLU A 673 -37.77 8.50 -18.16
C GLU A 673 -38.40 7.72 -19.33
N ASN A 674 -38.04 6.44 -19.53
CA ASN A 674 -38.64 5.63 -20.58
C ASN A 674 -40.04 5.11 -20.20
N ASP A 675 -40.30 4.81 -18.93
CA ASP A 675 -41.62 4.35 -18.47
C ASP A 675 -42.69 5.46 -18.48
N GLU A 676 -42.30 6.73 -18.28
CA GLU A 676 -43.21 7.88 -18.44
C GLU A 676 -43.53 8.20 -19.92
N SER A 677 -42.69 7.78 -20.87
CA SER A 677 -42.92 8.03 -22.31
C SER A 677 -43.82 6.98 -22.99
N ASN A 678 -44.01 5.81 -22.38
CA ASN A 678 -44.85 4.73 -22.93
C ASN A 678 -46.29 4.70 -22.39
N THR A 679 -46.65 5.55 -21.42
CA THR A 679 -48.00 5.61 -20.85
C THR A 679 -48.93 6.64 -21.52
N SER A 680 -48.48 7.37 -22.55
CA SER A 680 -49.30 8.38 -23.25
C SER A 680 -49.90 7.96 -24.61
N SER A 681 -49.85 6.69 -25.01
CA SER A 681 -50.49 6.23 -26.25
C SER A 681 -51.37 5.00 -26.07
N ASN A 682 -52.49 5.14 -25.37
CA ASN A 682 -53.66 4.31 -25.60
C ASN A 682 -54.92 5.04 -25.13
N GLY A 683 -55.61 5.67 -26.08
CA GLY A 683 -56.82 6.42 -25.77
C GLY A 683 -57.48 7.07 -26.98
N SER A 684 -57.81 6.29 -28.02
CA SER A 684 -59.02 6.49 -28.84
C SER A 684 -59.10 5.45 -29.96
N GLU A 685 -59.96 4.43 -29.80
CA GLU A 685 -60.75 3.85 -30.89
C GLU A 685 -61.71 2.80 -30.33
N THR A 686 -62.97 3.18 -30.10
CA THR A 686 -64.14 2.35 -30.37
C THR A 686 -65.32 3.26 -30.73
N SER A 687 -65.78 3.05 -31.96
CA SER A 687 -67.17 3.15 -32.39
C SER A 687 -67.59 1.76 -32.84
#